data_AF-A0A4R8DB41-F1
#
_entry.id   AF-A0A4R8DB41-F1
#
_cell.length_a   1.000
_cell.length_b   1.000
_cell.length_c   1.000
_cell.angle_alpha   90.00
_cell.angle_beta   90.00
_cell.angle_gamma   90.00
#
_symmetry.space_group_name_H-M   'P 1'
#
loop_
_entity.id
_entity.type
_entity.pdbx_description
1 polymer ?
#
loop_
_entity_poly.entity_id
_entity_poly.type
_entity_poly.pdbx_seq_one_letter_code
_entity_poly.pdbx_strand_id
1 'polypeptide(L)'
;MRDRIARARARGDEGAALVLALIVITVVALSLTALLNLSDTSVRTTVGLRDQVADTYNADGAMQAAINNLRNSTYNHNAGQHCFGASDTLQLSSFYGSSSAAVTCTADPKKVLIQCPSLSQCNRPGNAILTLGKISGEDGLNIQQPTGSTFRVHGNVFSNSNINVVNGALNTNANAWARGSCAGTIQAVPAADCNIGGASNPLGDDPGYLPAASIAGLPHRTLPSCTTPNSVIRFEPGYYDDAKGLSDMMSSSSSCKGSTFWFPPVYDGSGKPAATGVYYFDFHNSGDNANPLLNSNGGDVWTVDNGYLVAGTPVNSAGAIISTPPVRPTIPGSCDNPINNGNAIGVQFIFGGESQLAVRAAQAELCGTYDSNAAPVALYGLSSGSETPTAWADASALKLDAVSRAGGFGVTASPSSLSAIDNTGFATWKSTSKNDSTVMTVDGFVPPSAVPAGSVLQSAAVKVVHRHSDPASTEKFDVTLKVKPSNLTVGDSITIPANSGAFRTDLIPLDAARTGAIADAIYKGTFSGATITLTPNLANPAKTDLLDIDALQLELKFTPPAFRAGSGCVRTGPYTGTGSTSCALVSTPNQSGNQFYVQGTTYTPKAALDITLNNAAEQVFRFGVVSRSLWIKETGSFSYGGVVIEVPDDSPGFVFSLYLSAYICSGAGPCSAGGAPVLRSKVALVDSNPMAPSPGHRQVTVLSWSRPG
;
A
#
# COMPACT_ATOMS: atom_id res chain seq x y z
N MET A 1 38.47 53.74 127.28
CA MET A 1 37.55 54.09 126.19
C MET A 1 37.59 52.94 125.18
N ARG A 2 36.58 52.05 125.21
CA ARG A 2 35.57 51.87 124.14
C ARG A 2 36.17 51.25 122.85
N ASP A 3 36.07 49.96 122.54
CA ASP A 3 34.92 49.04 122.37
C ASP A 3 34.40 48.93 120.91
N ARG A 4 34.02 47.68 120.53
CA ARG A 4 33.39 47.15 119.29
C ARG A 4 34.32 46.73 118.15
N ILE A 5 34.54 45.43 117.83
CA ILE A 5 33.65 44.30 117.44
C ILE A 5 32.92 44.51 116.11
N ALA A 6 33.31 43.74 115.08
CA ALA A 6 32.40 43.03 114.16
C ALA A 6 33.13 41.90 113.40
N ARG A 7 32.76 40.65 113.69
CA ARG A 7 33.14 39.43 112.93
C ARG A 7 32.19 39.26 111.75
N ALA A 8 32.71 39.12 110.53
CA ALA A 8 31.94 38.68 109.38
C ALA A 8 31.86 37.14 109.36
N ARG A 9 30.63 36.60 109.37
CA ARG A 9 30.33 35.16 109.26
C ARG A 9 30.52 34.70 107.81
N ALA A 10 31.33 33.66 107.62
CA ALA A 10 31.29 32.81 106.44
C ALA A 10 29.92 32.11 106.37
N ARG A 11 29.19 32.30 105.26
CA ARG A 11 28.00 31.50 104.92
C ARG A 11 28.50 30.28 104.14
N GLY A 12 28.26 29.08 104.68
CA GLY A 12 28.61 27.82 104.04
C GLY A 12 27.64 27.45 102.94
N ASP A 13 28.18 27.00 101.80
CA ASP A 13 27.46 26.48 100.62
C ASP A 13 26.94 25.03 100.82
N GLU A 14 26.59 24.65 102.05
CA GLU A 14 26.22 23.25 102.39
C GLU A 14 24.86 22.80 101.77
N GLY A 15 24.08 23.71 101.19
CA GLY A 15 22.82 23.39 100.50
C GLY A 15 22.88 23.44 98.96
N ALA A 16 23.80 24.20 98.37
CA ALA A 16 23.84 24.42 96.92
C ALA A 16 24.47 23.25 96.15
N ALA A 17 25.44 22.56 96.75
CA ALA A 17 26.09 21.39 96.16
C ALA A 17 25.11 20.22 95.98
N LEU A 18 24.18 20.02 96.92
CA LEU A 18 23.16 18.97 96.81
C LEU A 18 22.19 19.24 95.66
N VAL A 19 21.76 20.49 95.49
CA VAL A 19 20.86 20.90 94.40
C VAL A 19 21.55 20.77 93.03
N LEU A 20 22.81 21.21 92.90
CA LEU A 20 23.60 21.03 91.67
C LEU A 20 23.84 19.55 91.35
N ALA A 21 24.14 18.72 92.35
CA ALA A 21 24.28 17.28 92.15
C ALA A 21 22.96 16.61 91.70
N LEU A 22 21.82 17.00 92.28
CA LEU A 22 20.50 16.49 91.88
C LEU A 22 20.13 16.91 90.46
N ILE A 23 20.45 18.15 90.06
CA ILE A 23 20.25 18.64 88.69
C ILE A 23 21.15 17.87 87.70
N VAL A 24 22.43 17.66 88.02
CA VAL A 24 23.33 16.89 87.14
C VAL A 24 22.86 15.45 87.01
N ILE A 25 22.47 14.79 88.10
CA ILE A 25 21.97 13.41 88.08
C ILE A 25 20.67 13.31 87.29
N THR A 26 19.74 14.26 87.44
CA THR A 26 18.48 14.26 86.67
C THR A 26 18.70 14.52 85.19
N VAL A 27 19.57 15.47 84.82
CA VAL A 27 19.93 15.72 83.42
C VAL A 27 20.61 14.49 82.80
N VAL A 28 21.57 13.87 83.49
CA VAL A 28 22.24 12.64 83.02
C VAL A 28 21.26 11.47 82.89
N ALA A 29 20.35 11.30 83.86
CA ALA A 29 19.31 10.27 83.79
C ALA A 29 18.37 10.49 82.59
N LEU A 30 17.88 11.71 82.38
CA LEU A 30 17.05 12.04 81.21
C LEU A 30 17.80 11.81 79.89
N SER A 31 19.08 12.17 79.85
CA SER A 31 19.95 11.96 78.69
C SER A 31 20.11 10.47 78.36
N LEU A 32 20.37 9.64 79.38
CA LEU A 32 20.54 8.19 79.24
C LEU A 32 19.24 7.51 78.81
N THR A 33 18.09 7.90 79.38
CA THR A 33 16.79 7.37 78.97
C THR A 33 16.47 7.71 77.51
N ALA A 34 16.74 8.93 77.08
CA ALA A 34 16.57 9.32 75.67
C ALA A 34 17.50 8.51 74.74
N LEU A 35 18.76 8.31 75.12
CA LEU A 35 19.74 7.55 74.33
C LEU A 35 19.37 6.05 74.22
N LEU A 36 18.84 5.48 75.31
CA LEU A 36 18.38 4.08 75.33
C LEU A 36 17.15 3.89 74.43
N ASN A 37 16.18 4.82 74.47
CA ASN A 37 15.01 4.75 73.58
C ASN A 37 15.40 4.90 72.11
N LEU A 38 16.35 5.79 71.80
CA LEU A 38 16.89 5.94 70.44
C LEU A 38 17.62 4.67 69.99
N SER A 39 18.37 4.03 70.88
CA SER A 39 19.09 2.78 70.59
C SER A 39 18.14 1.60 70.34
N ASP A 40 17.10 1.40 71.18
CA ASP A 40 16.09 0.34 70.97
C ASP A 40 15.36 0.55 69.65
N THR A 41 14.95 1.79 69.37
CA THR A 41 14.32 2.15 68.08
C THR A 41 15.25 1.84 66.92
N SER A 42 16.53 2.24 66.99
CA SER A 42 17.53 2.03 65.93
C SER A 42 17.79 0.54 65.67
N VAL A 43 17.82 -0.30 66.71
CA VAL A 43 17.99 -1.75 66.57
C VAL A 43 16.76 -2.38 65.92
N ARG A 44 15.54 -2.03 66.37
CA ARG A 44 14.30 -2.54 65.77
C ARG A 44 14.14 -2.12 64.31
N THR A 45 14.46 -0.87 63.98
CA THR A 45 14.44 -0.40 62.59
C THR A 45 15.49 -1.12 61.75
N THR A 46 16.68 -1.40 62.30
CA THR A 46 17.73 -2.13 61.58
C THR A 46 17.31 -3.58 61.28
N VAL A 47 16.68 -4.26 62.24
CA VAL A 47 16.14 -5.62 62.03
C VAL A 47 15.03 -5.61 60.97
N GLY A 48 14.09 -4.66 61.05
CA GLY A 48 13.02 -4.53 60.05
C GLY A 48 13.54 -4.21 58.65
N LEU A 49 14.53 -3.33 58.53
CA LEU A 49 15.20 -3.03 57.25
C LEU A 49 15.95 -4.25 56.71
N ARG A 50 16.57 -5.06 57.57
CA ARG A 50 17.27 -6.28 57.14
C ARG A 50 16.31 -7.31 56.56
N ASP A 51 15.16 -7.49 57.18
CA ASP A 51 14.14 -8.43 56.69
C ASP A 51 13.51 -7.93 55.39
N GLN A 52 13.23 -6.63 55.27
CA GLN A 52 12.77 -6.01 54.02
C GLN A 52 13.78 -6.15 52.87
N VAL A 53 15.08 -6.00 53.18
CA VAL A 53 16.16 -6.19 52.20
C VAL A 53 16.25 -7.66 51.79
N ALA A 54 16.08 -8.61 52.72
CA ALA A 54 16.08 -10.04 52.42
C ALA A 54 14.90 -10.42 51.49
N ASP A 55 13.69 -9.95 51.78
CA ASP A 55 12.51 -10.19 50.93
C ASP A 55 12.69 -9.60 49.53
N THR A 56 13.33 -8.44 49.43
CA THR A 56 13.65 -7.80 48.16
C THR A 56 14.61 -8.65 47.31
N TYR A 57 15.70 -9.14 47.90
CA TYR A 57 16.65 -10.01 47.19
C TYR A 57 16.02 -11.35 46.81
N ASN A 58 15.17 -11.91 47.67
CA ASN A 58 14.45 -13.14 47.38
C ASN A 58 13.48 -12.96 46.21
N ALA A 59 12.78 -11.82 46.14
CA ALA A 59 11.86 -11.50 45.05
C ALA A 59 12.59 -11.29 43.71
N ASP A 60 13.77 -10.66 43.73
CA ASP A 60 14.60 -10.51 42.53
C ASP A 60 15.11 -11.87 42.03
N GLY A 61 15.65 -12.70 42.93
CA GLY A 61 16.09 -14.06 42.60
C GLY A 61 14.95 -14.93 42.04
N ALA A 62 13.76 -14.85 42.64
CA ALA A 62 12.58 -15.56 42.15
C ALA A 62 12.17 -15.09 40.75
N MET A 63 12.26 -13.79 40.46
CA MET A 63 11.97 -13.27 39.14
C MET A 63 13.01 -13.68 38.10
N GLN A 64 14.29 -13.69 38.46
CA GLN A 64 15.34 -14.18 37.57
C GLN A 64 15.14 -15.66 37.23
N ALA A 65 14.71 -16.48 38.19
CA ALA A 65 14.36 -17.88 37.95
C ALA A 65 13.17 -18.01 36.99
N ALA A 66 12.13 -17.18 37.16
CA ALA A 66 10.98 -17.15 36.25
C ALA A 66 11.37 -16.72 34.82
N ILE A 67 12.18 -15.67 34.68
CA ILE A 67 12.72 -15.21 33.39
C ILE A 67 13.54 -16.30 32.71
N ASN A 68 14.39 -17.00 33.47
CA ASN A 68 15.20 -18.08 32.91
C ASN A 68 14.35 -19.29 32.50
N ASN A 69 13.25 -19.58 33.21
CA ASN A 69 12.29 -20.60 32.78
C ASN A 69 11.65 -20.22 31.44
N LEU A 70 11.18 -18.97 31.31
CA LEU A 70 10.59 -18.44 30.07
C LEU A 70 11.57 -18.44 28.88
N ARG A 71 12.85 -18.16 29.13
CA ARG A 71 13.93 -18.22 28.11
C ARG A 71 14.10 -19.62 27.52
N ASN A 72 13.80 -20.66 28.30
CA ASN A 72 13.92 -22.05 27.91
C ASN A 72 12.57 -22.72 27.60
N SER A 73 11.47 -21.96 27.60
CA SER A 73 10.12 -22.50 27.36
C SER A 73 9.68 -22.34 25.91
N THR A 74 8.62 -23.07 25.54
CA THR A 74 7.91 -22.94 24.26
C THR A 74 6.64 -22.10 24.38
N TYR A 75 6.41 -21.44 25.53
CA TYR A 75 5.20 -20.66 25.78
C TYR A 75 5.03 -19.57 24.73
N ASN A 76 3.85 -19.45 24.13
CA ASN A 76 3.51 -18.41 23.15
C ASN A 76 2.06 -17.89 23.31
N HIS A 77 1.45 -18.11 24.48
CA HIS A 77 0.07 -17.74 24.79
C HIS A 77 -1.00 -18.40 23.89
N ASN A 78 -0.69 -19.53 23.26
CA ASN A 78 -1.70 -20.35 22.58
C ASN A 78 -2.71 -20.94 23.58
N ALA A 79 -3.93 -21.20 23.12
CA ALA A 79 -4.98 -21.79 23.93
C ALA A 79 -4.52 -23.11 24.58
N GLY A 80 -4.64 -23.20 25.91
CA GLY A 80 -4.22 -24.36 26.70
C GLY A 80 -2.74 -24.38 27.11
N GLN A 81 -1.93 -23.38 26.74
CA GLN A 81 -0.58 -23.24 27.25
C GLN A 81 -0.52 -22.40 28.53
N HIS A 82 0.44 -22.72 29.40
CA HIS A 82 0.74 -21.96 30.60
C HIS A 82 2.21 -21.50 30.63
N CYS A 83 2.47 -20.37 31.30
CA CYS A 83 3.78 -19.71 31.25
C CYS A 83 4.95 -20.60 31.72
N PHE A 84 4.72 -21.47 32.70
CA PHE A 84 5.73 -22.32 33.31
C PHE A 84 5.41 -23.81 33.12
N GLY A 85 4.93 -24.18 31.93
CA GLY A 85 4.61 -25.57 31.56
C GLY A 85 3.15 -25.91 31.84
N ALA A 86 2.87 -26.57 32.96
CA ALA A 86 1.51 -26.99 33.34
C ALA A 86 0.75 -25.96 34.20
N SER A 87 1.38 -24.82 34.52
CA SER A 87 0.82 -23.80 35.42
C SER A 87 1.33 -22.41 35.08
N ASP A 88 0.51 -21.39 35.37
CA ASP A 88 0.89 -19.97 35.28
C ASP A 88 1.56 -19.46 36.56
N THR A 89 1.78 -20.35 37.54
CA THR A 89 2.50 -20.06 38.77
C THR A 89 3.74 -20.93 38.89
N LEU A 90 4.91 -20.31 38.93
CA LEU A 90 6.18 -20.95 39.26
C LEU A 90 6.35 -20.98 40.78
N GLN A 91 6.43 -22.18 41.35
CA GLN A 91 6.66 -22.41 42.78
C GLN A 91 8.15 -22.67 43.05
N LEU A 92 8.74 -21.89 43.95
CA LEU A 92 10.13 -22.00 44.38
C LEU A 92 10.16 -22.27 45.89
N SER A 93 9.93 -23.52 46.27
CA SER A 93 9.94 -23.95 47.67
C SER A 93 11.37 -23.95 48.22
N SER A 94 11.57 -23.42 49.43
CA SER A 94 12.89 -23.33 50.06
C SER A 94 13.93 -22.62 49.17
N PHE A 95 13.51 -21.57 48.47
CA PHE A 95 14.32 -20.83 47.50
C PHE A 95 15.55 -20.17 48.14
N TYR A 96 15.38 -19.60 49.34
CA TYR A 96 16.47 -19.00 50.09
C TYR A 96 16.30 -19.26 51.59
N GLY A 97 17.14 -20.14 52.14
CA GLY A 97 17.03 -20.61 53.52
C GLY A 97 15.70 -21.31 53.76
N SER A 98 14.92 -20.81 54.74
CA SER A 98 13.57 -21.29 55.05
C SER A 98 12.46 -20.52 54.35
N SER A 99 12.77 -19.63 53.39
CA SER A 99 11.77 -18.83 52.66
C SER A 99 11.45 -19.46 51.31
N SER A 100 10.18 -19.40 50.93
CA SER A 100 9.68 -19.83 49.62
C SER A 100 9.19 -18.64 48.81
N ALA A 101 9.21 -18.76 47.49
CA ALA A 101 8.70 -17.76 46.57
C ALA A 101 7.72 -18.37 45.56
N ALA A 102 6.75 -17.57 45.10
CA ALA A 102 5.89 -17.91 43.98
C ALA A 102 5.94 -16.77 42.96
N VAL A 103 5.98 -17.09 41.66
CA VAL A 103 5.86 -16.09 40.59
C VAL A 103 4.67 -16.43 39.72
N THR A 104 3.67 -15.53 39.66
CA THR A 104 2.54 -15.67 38.75
C THR A 104 2.79 -14.93 37.45
N CYS A 105 2.22 -15.44 36.37
CA CYS A 105 2.31 -14.90 35.03
C CYS A 105 0.91 -14.54 34.51
N THR A 106 0.78 -13.37 33.89
CA THR A 106 -0.44 -12.93 33.22
C THR A 106 -0.08 -12.24 31.92
N ALA A 107 -0.83 -12.49 30.83
CA ALA A 107 -0.58 -11.82 29.57
C ALA A 107 -0.95 -10.33 29.63
N ASP A 108 -0.19 -9.48 28.95
CA ASP A 108 -0.46 -8.04 28.85
C ASP A 108 -1.61 -7.76 27.86
N PRO A 109 -2.63 -6.94 28.22
CA PRO A 109 -3.65 -6.52 27.27
C PRO A 109 -3.10 -5.58 26.17
N LYS A 110 -3.72 -5.69 25.00
CA LYS A 110 -3.23 -5.33 23.66
C LYS A 110 -2.84 -3.84 23.43
N LYS A 111 -1.57 -3.55 23.11
CA LYS A 111 -1.13 -2.47 22.19
C LYS A 111 -0.58 -3.11 20.91
N VAL A 112 -0.67 -2.38 19.77
CA VAL A 112 -0.40 -2.83 18.37
C VAL A 112 0.25 -4.21 18.35
N LEU A 113 -0.59 -5.24 18.28
CA LEU A 113 -0.06 -6.58 18.13
C LEU A 113 0.20 -6.78 16.66
N ILE A 114 1.36 -7.34 16.37
CA ILE A 114 1.55 -8.18 15.21
C ILE A 114 0.52 -9.32 15.32
N GLN A 115 -0.61 -9.19 14.63
CA GLN A 115 -1.64 -10.23 14.56
C GLN A 115 -1.47 -10.92 13.22
N CYS A 116 -0.99 -12.16 13.26
CA CYS A 116 -0.67 -12.92 12.05
C CYS A 116 -1.17 -14.35 12.21
N PRO A 117 -2.42 -14.66 11.82
CA PRO A 117 -2.82 -16.05 11.58
C PRO A 117 -2.06 -16.66 10.38
N SER A 118 -1.54 -15.84 9.47
CA SER A 118 -0.67 -16.23 8.35
C SER A 118 0.12 -15.01 7.83
N LEU A 119 1.14 -15.21 6.95
CA LEU A 119 1.89 -14.11 6.32
C LEU A 119 1.00 -13.21 5.43
N SER A 120 -0.09 -13.76 4.88
CA SER A 120 -1.05 -13.04 4.04
C SER A 120 -2.07 -12.21 4.84
N GLN A 121 -2.23 -12.53 6.13
CA GLN A 121 -3.13 -11.87 7.07
C GLN A 121 -2.35 -11.22 8.23
N CYS A 122 -1.10 -10.86 7.96
CA CYS A 122 -0.20 -10.22 8.89
C CYS A 122 -0.23 -8.72 8.60
N ASN A 123 -0.32 -7.90 9.65
CA ASN A 123 -0.15 -6.45 9.54
C ASN A 123 1.29 -5.99 9.22
N ARG A 124 2.20 -6.94 8.96
CA ARG A 124 3.55 -6.70 8.46
C ARG A 124 3.98 -7.79 7.48
N PRO A 125 4.86 -7.49 6.52
CA PRO A 125 5.53 -8.53 5.75
C PRO A 125 6.49 -9.36 6.58
N GLY A 126 6.71 -10.62 6.17
CA GLY A 126 7.67 -11.52 6.83
C GLY A 126 9.15 -11.17 6.61
N ASN A 127 9.44 -10.33 5.61
CA ASN A 127 10.78 -9.86 5.27
C ASN A 127 10.79 -8.36 5.00
N ALA A 128 11.90 -7.70 5.30
CA ALA A 128 12.18 -6.33 4.87
C ALA A 128 12.35 -6.27 3.36
N ILE A 129 13.01 -7.27 2.78
CA ILE A 129 13.15 -7.45 1.34
C ILE A 129 12.78 -8.89 1.00
N LEU A 130 11.80 -9.06 0.14
CA LEU A 130 11.44 -10.35 -0.47
C LEU A 130 11.42 -10.20 -1.99
N THR A 131 12.31 -10.91 -2.68
CA THR A 131 12.30 -10.93 -4.14
C THR A 131 11.81 -12.30 -4.62
N LEU A 132 10.80 -12.30 -5.48
CA LEU A 132 10.06 -13.49 -5.92
C LEU A 132 10.52 -14.03 -7.28
N GLY A 133 11.36 -13.27 -8.00
CA GLY A 133 11.89 -13.64 -9.30
C GLY A 133 12.73 -14.91 -9.25
N LYS A 134 12.56 -15.76 -10.28
CA LYS A 134 13.31 -17.00 -10.51
C LYS A 134 13.86 -17.06 -11.94
N ILE A 135 13.97 -15.90 -12.60
CA ILE A 135 14.39 -15.79 -13.99
C ILE A 135 15.90 -15.99 -14.06
N SER A 136 16.36 -16.89 -14.95
CA SER A 136 17.78 -17.14 -15.13
C SER A 136 18.49 -15.88 -15.65
N GLY A 137 19.64 -15.55 -15.06
CA GLY A 137 20.40 -14.33 -15.40
C GLY A 137 19.87 -13.04 -14.77
N GLU A 138 18.83 -13.11 -13.94
CA GLU A 138 18.28 -11.97 -13.19
C GLU A 138 18.58 -12.13 -11.70
N ASP A 139 19.27 -11.14 -11.13
CA ASP A 139 19.44 -11.06 -9.68
C ASP A 139 18.11 -10.70 -9.02
N GLY A 140 17.81 -11.35 -7.90
CA GLY A 140 16.64 -10.99 -7.10
C GLY A 140 16.87 -9.65 -6.41
N LEU A 141 18.04 -9.48 -5.80
CA LEU A 141 18.49 -8.24 -5.18
C LEU A 141 19.83 -7.84 -5.78
N ASN A 142 19.91 -6.65 -6.38
CA ASN A 142 21.15 -6.05 -6.87
C ASN A 142 21.38 -4.71 -6.17
N ILE A 143 22.56 -4.54 -5.56
CA ILE A 143 22.95 -3.32 -4.84
C ILE A 143 24.23 -2.76 -5.46
N GLN A 144 24.14 -1.53 -5.96
CA GLN A 144 25.26 -0.76 -6.48
C GLN A 144 25.43 0.48 -5.60
N GLN A 145 26.63 0.72 -5.09
CA GLN A 145 26.91 1.84 -4.18
C GLN A 145 28.38 2.25 -4.29
N PRO A 146 28.77 3.43 -3.77
CA PRO A 146 30.18 3.80 -3.70
C PRO A 146 31.00 2.82 -2.85
N THR A 147 32.30 2.71 -3.13
CA THR A 147 33.21 1.88 -2.32
C THR A 147 33.26 2.41 -0.87
N GLY A 148 33.07 1.51 0.10
CA GLY A 148 33.04 1.86 1.52
C GLY A 148 31.66 2.24 2.05
N SER A 149 30.65 2.41 1.19
CA SER A 149 29.26 2.60 1.61
C SER A 149 28.63 1.31 2.15
N THR A 150 27.57 1.47 2.94
CA THR A 150 26.82 0.35 3.51
C THR A 150 25.32 0.60 3.38
N PHE A 151 24.66 -0.19 2.56
CA PHE A 151 23.21 -0.24 2.45
C PHE A 151 22.64 -1.00 3.65
N ARG A 152 21.90 -0.30 4.51
CA ARG A 152 21.37 -0.86 5.76
C ARG A 152 19.90 -1.24 5.61
N VAL A 153 19.57 -2.45 6.05
CA VAL A 153 18.23 -3.02 6.04
C VAL A 153 17.86 -3.45 7.45
N HIS A 154 16.60 -3.30 7.81
CA HIS A 154 16.10 -3.70 9.11
C HIS A 154 15.02 -4.75 8.96
N GLY A 155 15.35 -5.97 9.37
CA GLY A 155 14.57 -7.18 9.15
C GLY A 155 15.18 -8.11 8.10
N ASN A 156 14.50 -9.25 7.88
CA ASN A 156 14.99 -10.32 7.03
C ASN A 156 15.13 -9.89 5.56
N VAL A 157 16.14 -10.43 4.89
CA VAL A 157 16.33 -10.31 3.44
C VAL A 157 16.22 -11.70 2.83
N PHE A 158 15.28 -11.89 1.90
CA PHE A 158 15.09 -13.15 1.20
C PHE A 158 15.05 -12.93 -0.31
N SER A 159 15.91 -13.63 -1.04
CA SER A 159 15.91 -13.67 -2.51
C SER A 159 15.58 -15.06 -3.04
N ASN A 160 14.55 -15.16 -3.89
CA ASN A 160 14.28 -16.37 -4.67
C ASN A 160 15.24 -16.57 -5.85
N SER A 161 16.20 -15.65 -6.05
CA SER A 161 17.30 -15.74 -7.02
C SER A 161 18.63 -15.45 -6.29
N ASN A 162 19.58 -14.78 -6.93
CA ASN A 162 20.84 -14.33 -6.33
C ASN A 162 20.65 -13.07 -5.46
N ILE A 163 21.61 -12.82 -4.57
CA ILE A 163 21.87 -11.51 -3.96
C ILE A 163 23.24 -11.03 -4.47
N ASN A 164 23.28 -9.87 -5.11
CA ASN A 164 24.50 -9.32 -5.70
C ASN A 164 24.79 -7.93 -5.16
N VAL A 165 25.83 -7.82 -4.33
CA VAL A 165 26.35 -6.55 -3.82
C VAL A 165 27.59 -6.18 -4.63
N VAL A 166 27.42 -5.33 -5.63
CA VAL A 166 28.50 -5.02 -6.59
C VAL A 166 29.66 -4.28 -5.94
N ASN A 167 29.35 -3.33 -5.05
CA ASN A 167 30.30 -2.52 -4.29
C ASN A 167 29.77 -2.29 -2.87
N GLY A 168 30.64 -1.89 -1.93
CA GLY A 168 30.25 -1.63 -0.53
C GLY A 168 29.81 -2.88 0.22
N ALA A 169 28.87 -2.72 1.17
CA ALA A 169 28.26 -3.83 1.91
C ALA A 169 26.73 -3.73 1.99
N LEU A 170 26.04 -4.87 2.05
CA LEU A 170 24.68 -5.00 2.56
C LEU A 170 24.77 -5.31 4.06
N ASN A 171 24.09 -4.55 4.91
CA ASN A 171 24.02 -4.79 6.34
C ASN A 171 22.56 -5.00 6.76
N THR A 172 22.26 -6.11 7.43
CA THR A 172 20.97 -6.34 8.08
C THR A 172 21.16 -6.76 9.53
N ASN A 173 20.24 -6.32 10.41
CA ASN A 173 20.18 -6.77 11.79
C ASN A 173 19.52 -8.16 11.96
N ALA A 174 19.10 -8.79 10.86
CA ALA A 174 18.49 -10.11 10.84
C ALA A 174 19.21 -11.03 9.84
N ASN A 175 18.52 -12.07 9.37
CA ASN A 175 19.07 -13.04 8.45
C ASN A 175 18.98 -12.55 6.99
N ALA A 176 19.90 -13.06 6.17
CA ALA A 176 19.86 -12.93 4.71
C ALA A 176 19.89 -14.32 4.05
N TRP A 177 18.98 -14.56 3.11
CA TRP A 177 18.87 -15.82 2.36
C TRP A 177 18.83 -15.60 0.86
N ALA A 178 19.50 -16.48 0.11
CA ALA A 178 19.39 -16.54 -1.34
C ALA A 178 19.23 -17.99 -1.82
N ARG A 179 18.22 -18.25 -2.66
CA ARG A 179 18.10 -19.54 -3.36
C ARG A 179 19.26 -19.76 -4.32
N GLY A 180 19.70 -18.69 -4.98
CA GLY A 180 20.91 -18.64 -5.79
C GLY A 180 22.13 -18.24 -4.98
N SER A 181 23.15 -17.77 -5.70
CA SER A 181 24.42 -17.34 -5.10
C SER A 181 24.32 -15.99 -4.40
N CYS A 182 25.22 -15.75 -3.45
CA CYS A 182 25.48 -14.43 -2.89
C CYS A 182 26.85 -13.94 -3.36
N ALA A 183 26.90 -12.69 -3.84
CA ALA A 183 28.13 -12.04 -4.26
C ALA A 183 28.33 -10.71 -3.49
N GLY A 184 29.60 -10.35 -3.25
CA GLY A 184 29.97 -9.13 -2.52
C GLY A 184 29.94 -9.27 -1.00
N THR A 185 29.94 -8.14 -0.30
CA THR A 185 29.96 -8.10 1.17
C THR A 185 28.55 -8.09 1.74
N ILE A 186 28.17 -9.14 2.46
CA ILE A 186 26.89 -9.23 3.17
C ILE A 186 27.16 -9.44 4.67
N GLN A 187 26.69 -8.50 5.48
CA GLN A 187 26.78 -8.49 6.92
C GLN A 187 25.40 -8.79 7.51
N ALA A 188 25.19 -10.04 7.92
CA ALA A 188 23.97 -10.52 8.54
C ALA A 188 24.33 -11.34 9.79
N VAL A 189 23.44 -11.38 10.78
CA VAL A 189 23.61 -12.21 11.97
C VAL A 189 22.33 -13.02 12.21
N PRO A 190 22.36 -14.37 12.06
CA PRO A 190 23.46 -15.21 11.55
C PRO A 190 23.95 -14.84 10.14
N ALA A 191 25.14 -15.33 9.78
CA ALA A 191 25.73 -15.12 8.45
C ALA A 191 24.77 -15.53 7.33
N ALA A 192 24.88 -14.84 6.19
CA ALA A 192 23.98 -15.06 5.06
C ALA A 192 24.03 -16.52 4.57
N ASP A 193 22.86 -17.09 4.33
CA ASP A 193 22.69 -18.48 3.89
C ASP A 193 22.27 -18.50 2.41
N CYS A 194 23.20 -18.95 1.57
CA CYS A 194 23.12 -18.79 0.12
C CYS A 194 23.25 -20.14 -0.57
N ASN A 195 22.73 -20.25 -1.78
CA ASN A 195 22.59 -21.51 -2.52
C ASN A 195 21.70 -22.53 -1.81
N ILE A 196 20.66 -22.07 -1.09
CA ILE A 196 19.70 -22.95 -0.41
C ILE A 196 18.82 -23.77 -1.37
N GLY A 197 18.95 -23.51 -2.68
CA GLY A 197 18.30 -24.28 -3.74
C GLY A 197 16.78 -24.09 -3.79
N GLY A 198 16.10 -25.08 -4.34
CA GLY A 198 14.64 -25.06 -4.56
C GLY A 198 13.79 -25.55 -3.38
N ALA A 199 14.40 -25.86 -2.23
CA ALA A 199 13.66 -26.38 -1.08
C ALA A 199 12.58 -25.39 -0.61
N SER A 200 11.39 -25.88 -0.25
CA SER A 200 10.32 -25.01 0.24
C SER A 200 10.79 -24.22 1.46
N ASN A 201 10.56 -22.90 1.44
CA ASN A 201 10.85 -22.02 2.57
C ASN A 201 9.74 -20.98 2.63
N PRO A 202 8.88 -21.00 3.67
CA PRO A 202 7.77 -20.07 3.81
C PRO A 202 8.16 -18.59 3.78
N LEU A 203 9.40 -18.25 4.15
CA LEU A 203 9.90 -16.87 4.05
C LEU A 203 10.12 -16.42 2.60
N GLY A 204 10.27 -17.36 1.67
CA GLY A 204 10.41 -17.09 0.25
C GLY A 204 9.10 -17.14 -0.53
N ASP A 205 7.98 -17.45 0.13
CA ASP A 205 6.68 -17.56 -0.52
C ASP A 205 6.04 -16.19 -0.71
N ASP A 206 5.26 -16.04 -1.78
CA ASP A 206 4.51 -14.81 -2.05
C ASP A 206 3.41 -14.66 -0.98
N PRO A 207 3.38 -13.53 -0.23
CA PRO A 207 2.32 -13.30 0.76
C PRO A 207 0.94 -13.13 0.14
N GLY A 208 0.83 -12.91 -1.18
CA GLY A 208 -0.46 -12.90 -1.88
C GLY A 208 -1.41 -11.80 -1.43
N TYR A 209 -0.88 -10.60 -1.11
CA TYR A 209 -1.71 -9.47 -0.72
C TYR A 209 -2.72 -9.13 -1.81
N LEU A 210 -3.94 -8.80 -1.39
CA LEU A 210 -5.02 -8.41 -2.30
C LEU A 210 -5.05 -6.89 -2.46
N PRO A 211 -5.50 -6.37 -3.62
CA PRO A 211 -5.74 -4.94 -3.78
C PRO A 211 -6.88 -4.48 -2.85
N ALA A 212 -6.81 -3.24 -2.38
CA ALA A 212 -7.76 -2.66 -1.43
C ALA A 212 -9.15 -2.37 -2.02
N ALA A 213 -9.32 -2.50 -3.34
CA ALA A 213 -10.61 -2.35 -4.02
C ALA A 213 -10.73 -3.32 -5.20
N SER A 214 -11.92 -3.37 -5.81
CA SER A 214 -12.16 -3.99 -7.11
C SER A 214 -12.41 -2.91 -8.16
N ILE A 215 -12.11 -3.21 -9.44
CA ILE A 215 -12.26 -2.23 -10.53
C ILE A 215 -13.71 -1.71 -10.68
N ALA A 216 -14.72 -2.54 -10.43
CA ALA A 216 -16.13 -2.15 -10.53
C ALA A 216 -16.51 -1.02 -9.55
N GLY A 217 -15.75 -0.85 -8.47
CA GLY A 217 -15.93 0.23 -7.50
C GLY A 217 -15.13 1.51 -7.80
N LEU A 218 -14.29 1.52 -8.84
CA LEU A 218 -13.41 2.64 -9.15
C LEU A 218 -13.95 3.44 -10.34
N PRO A 219 -14.40 4.69 -10.12
CA PRO A 219 -14.79 5.56 -11.23
C PRO A 219 -13.57 6.00 -12.03
N HIS A 220 -13.71 6.10 -13.36
CA HIS A 220 -12.73 6.78 -14.20
C HIS A 220 -12.62 8.26 -13.78
N ARG A 221 -11.38 8.75 -13.69
CA ARG A 221 -11.07 10.10 -13.25
C ARG A 221 -10.41 10.87 -14.38
N THR A 222 -10.94 12.06 -14.63
CA THR A 222 -10.23 13.05 -15.43
C THR A 222 -9.12 13.68 -14.60
N LEU A 223 -8.06 14.12 -15.28
CA LEU A 223 -6.96 14.82 -14.63
C LEU A 223 -7.44 16.19 -14.10
N PRO A 224 -7.07 16.58 -12.86
CA PRO A 224 -7.39 17.89 -12.33
C PRO A 224 -6.87 19.02 -13.22
N SER A 225 -7.60 20.16 -13.24
CA SER A 225 -7.17 21.32 -14.00
C SER A 225 -5.82 21.83 -13.52
N CYS A 226 -4.91 22.05 -14.46
CA CYS A 226 -3.56 22.52 -14.16
C CYS A 226 -3.34 23.96 -14.66
N THR A 227 -3.64 24.95 -13.81
CA THR A 227 -3.70 26.36 -14.25
C THR A 227 -2.74 27.30 -13.54
N THR A 228 -2.26 26.94 -12.34
CA THR A 228 -1.50 27.86 -11.48
C THR A 228 -0.27 27.16 -10.88
N PRO A 229 0.93 27.76 -10.99
CA PRO A 229 2.15 27.19 -10.44
C PRO A 229 2.19 27.38 -8.92
N ASN A 230 2.96 26.54 -8.22
CA ASN A 230 3.10 26.59 -6.76
C ASN A 230 1.74 26.56 -6.03
N SER A 231 0.88 25.65 -6.46
CA SER A 231 -0.46 25.42 -5.89
C SER A 231 -0.55 24.01 -5.31
N VAL A 232 -1.68 23.67 -4.68
CA VAL A 232 -2.01 22.27 -4.34
C VAL A 232 -2.99 21.76 -5.40
N ILE A 233 -2.59 20.71 -6.11
CA ILE A 233 -3.41 20.03 -7.10
C ILE A 233 -3.93 18.74 -6.46
N ARG A 234 -5.24 18.69 -6.18
CA ARG A 234 -5.88 17.56 -5.50
C ARG A 234 -6.43 16.56 -6.52
N PHE A 235 -6.05 15.31 -6.39
CA PHE A 235 -6.58 14.18 -7.13
C PHE A 235 -7.75 13.53 -6.39
N GLU A 236 -8.53 12.72 -7.09
CA GLU A 236 -9.66 11.97 -6.53
C GLU A 236 -9.40 10.47 -6.65
N PRO A 237 -9.67 9.65 -5.63
CA PRO A 237 -9.55 8.19 -5.74
C PRO A 237 -10.36 7.63 -6.91
N GLY A 238 -9.76 6.74 -7.69
CA GLY A 238 -10.37 6.17 -8.90
C GLY A 238 -9.36 5.64 -9.91
N TYR A 239 -9.80 5.49 -11.15
CA TYR A 239 -9.03 4.95 -12.27
C TYR A 239 -8.48 6.06 -13.17
N TYR A 240 -7.19 5.99 -13.49
CA TYR A 240 -6.44 6.91 -14.35
C TYR A 240 -5.71 6.14 -15.46
N ASP A 241 -5.80 6.63 -16.69
CA ASP A 241 -5.33 5.95 -17.89
C ASP A 241 -4.45 6.81 -18.83
N ASP A 242 -4.24 8.08 -18.48
CA ASP A 242 -3.42 9.03 -19.26
C ASP A 242 -2.07 9.33 -18.58
N ALA A 243 -1.07 8.49 -18.84
CA ALA A 243 0.31 8.67 -18.38
C ALA A 243 0.92 9.97 -18.88
N LYS A 244 0.65 10.33 -20.14
CA LYS A 244 1.22 11.53 -20.76
C LYS A 244 0.63 12.80 -20.17
N GLY A 245 -0.68 12.86 -19.96
CA GLY A 245 -1.32 13.97 -19.27
C GLY A 245 -0.77 14.16 -17.85
N LEU A 246 -0.62 13.08 -17.08
CA LEU A 246 0.00 13.13 -15.75
C LEU A 246 1.44 13.66 -15.81
N SER A 247 2.23 13.17 -16.77
CA SER A 247 3.61 13.59 -16.96
C SER A 247 3.73 15.06 -17.34
N ASP A 248 2.86 15.54 -18.23
CA ASP A 248 2.83 16.95 -18.66
C ASP A 248 2.48 17.88 -17.50
N MET A 249 1.53 17.48 -16.65
CA MET A 249 1.16 18.22 -15.44
C MET A 249 2.34 18.36 -14.47
N MET A 250 3.19 17.34 -14.37
CA MET A 250 4.34 17.28 -13.46
C MET A 250 5.66 17.60 -14.16
N SER A 251 5.61 18.29 -15.30
CA SER A 251 6.79 18.77 -16.03
C SER A 251 7.23 20.17 -15.56
N SER A 252 8.50 20.52 -15.77
CA SER A 252 9.01 21.87 -15.48
C SER A 252 8.42 22.96 -16.38
N SER A 253 7.89 22.58 -17.55
CA SER A 253 7.15 23.43 -18.49
C SER A 253 5.66 23.57 -18.16
N SER A 254 5.16 22.83 -17.18
CA SER A 254 3.75 22.82 -16.78
C SER A 254 3.29 24.16 -16.21
N SER A 255 2.01 24.47 -16.41
CA SER A 255 1.30 25.53 -15.69
C SER A 255 1.23 25.26 -14.17
N CYS A 256 1.43 24.02 -13.71
CA CYS A 256 1.50 23.64 -12.29
C CYS A 256 2.93 23.41 -11.80
N LYS A 257 3.94 23.95 -12.47
CA LYS A 257 5.31 23.81 -12.01
C LYS A 257 5.47 24.26 -10.54
N GLY A 258 6.22 23.48 -9.77
CA GLY A 258 6.49 23.70 -8.35
C GLY A 258 5.29 23.44 -7.43
N SER A 259 4.19 22.89 -7.94
CA SER A 259 3.00 22.56 -7.15
C SER A 259 3.17 21.28 -6.33
N THR A 260 2.29 21.13 -5.34
CA THR A 260 2.09 19.88 -4.59
C THR A 260 0.95 19.09 -5.23
N PHE A 261 1.25 17.93 -5.79
CA PHE A 261 0.28 16.98 -6.34
C PHE A 261 -0.17 16.04 -5.22
N TRP A 262 -1.37 16.28 -4.71
CA TRP A 262 -1.90 15.60 -3.55
C TRP A 262 -2.90 14.51 -3.94
N PHE A 263 -2.60 13.28 -3.55
CA PHE A 263 -3.47 12.11 -3.67
C PHE A 263 -4.04 11.78 -2.29
N PRO A 264 -5.20 12.35 -1.91
CA PRO A 264 -5.80 12.15 -0.59
C PRO A 264 -6.34 10.73 -0.35
N PRO A 265 -6.51 10.31 0.91
CA PRO A 265 -7.46 9.23 1.25
C PRO A 265 -8.90 9.62 0.91
N VAL A 266 -9.85 8.72 1.12
CA VAL A 266 -11.27 9.08 1.11
C VAL A 266 -11.58 9.85 2.39
N TYR A 267 -12.13 11.05 2.25
CA TYR A 267 -12.58 11.89 3.36
C TYR A 267 -14.07 11.72 3.59
N ASP A 268 -14.50 11.73 4.84
CA ASP A 268 -15.91 11.95 5.16
C ASP A 268 -16.31 13.40 4.83
N GLY A 269 -17.62 13.66 4.74
CA GLY A 269 -18.13 15.02 4.50
C GLY A 269 -17.78 16.03 5.60
N SER A 270 -17.14 15.61 6.70
CA SER A 270 -16.64 16.47 7.77
C SER A 270 -15.16 16.86 7.61
N GLY A 271 -14.49 16.36 6.55
CA GLY A 271 -13.09 16.65 6.29
C GLY A 271 -12.12 15.78 7.11
N LYS A 272 -12.57 14.64 7.65
CA LYS A 272 -11.69 13.63 8.27
C LYS A 272 -11.43 12.45 7.33
N PRO A 273 -10.22 11.86 7.33
CA PRO A 273 -9.96 10.63 6.61
C PRO A 273 -10.88 9.51 7.12
N ALA A 274 -11.53 8.79 6.20
CA ALA A 274 -12.54 7.77 6.51
C ALA A 274 -12.21 6.39 5.92
N ALA A 275 -11.51 6.35 4.78
CA ALA A 275 -11.07 5.11 4.15
C ALA A 275 -9.84 5.32 3.27
N THR A 276 -9.15 4.23 2.91
CA THR A 276 -8.02 4.23 2.00
C THR A 276 -8.39 4.88 0.65
N GLY A 277 -7.57 5.82 0.18
CA GLY A 277 -7.69 6.34 -1.18
C GLY A 277 -7.07 5.36 -2.17
N VAL A 278 -7.87 4.73 -3.03
CA VAL A 278 -7.38 3.80 -4.04
C VAL A 278 -7.23 4.50 -5.38
N TYR A 279 -6.02 4.45 -5.95
CA TYR A 279 -5.66 5.06 -7.21
C TYR A 279 -5.15 3.98 -8.15
N TYR A 280 -5.95 3.62 -9.15
CA TYR A 280 -5.58 2.62 -10.14
C TYR A 280 -5.04 3.31 -11.39
N PHE A 281 -3.78 3.03 -11.70
CA PHE A 281 -3.08 3.50 -12.89
C PHE A 281 -2.97 2.34 -13.88
N ASP A 282 -3.73 2.45 -14.97
CA ASP A 282 -3.69 1.49 -16.06
C ASP A 282 -3.74 2.24 -17.38
N PHE A 283 -2.55 2.58 -17.85
CA PHE A 283 -2.34 3.48 -18.96
C PHE A 283 -2.62 2.78 -20.29
N HIS A 284 -3.22 3.55 -21.20
CA HIS A 284 -3.55 3.15 -22.56
C HIS A 284 -2.97 4.15 -23.57
N ASN A 285 -1.84 4.79 -23.24
CA ASN A 285 -1.15 5.70 -24.15
C ASN A 285 -0.43 4.91 -25.26
N SER A 286 0.01 3.67 -24.97
CA SER A 286 0.67 2.78 -25.93
C SER A 286 0.22 1.32 -25.84
N GLY A 287 0.85 0.45 -26.63
CA GLY A 287 0.58 -1.00 -26.65
C GLY A 287 -0.60 -1.43 -27.53
N ASP A 288 -0.91 -2.73 -27.48
CA ASP A 288 -1.91 -3.38 -28.33
C ASP A 288 -3.34 -2.87 -28.08
N ASN A 289 -3.62 -2.37 -26.88
CA ASN A 289 -4.90 -1.76 -26.51
C ASN A 289 -4.77 -0.25 -26.26
N ALA A 290 -3.92 0.45 -27.01
CA ALA A 290 -3.82 1.90 -26.92
C ALA A 290 -5.15 2.59 -27.27
N ASN A 291 -5.47 3.63 -26.52
CA ASN A 291 -6.56 4.55 -26.75
C ASN A 291 -6.06 5.73 -27.61
N PRO A 292 -6.45 5.83 -28.89
CA PRO A 292 -5.93 6.88 -29.78
C PRO A 292 -6.36 8.30 -29.41
N LEU A 293 -7.30 8.46 -28.47
CA LEU A 293 -7.64 9.77 -27.90
C LEU A 293 -6.55 10.28 -26.94
N LEU A 294 -5.70 9.40 -26.44
CA LEU A 294 -4.58 9.72 -25.55
C LEU A 294 -3.31 9.94 -26.36
N ASN A 295 -2.45 10.83 -25.87
CA ASN A 295 -1.17 11.11 -26.52
C ASN A 295 -0.18 9.96 -26.25
N SER A 296 0.31 9.32 -27.32
CA SER A 296 1.21 8.16 -27.22
C SER A 296 2.67 8.51 -26.97
N ASN A 297 3.05 9.80 -27.05
CA ASN A 297 4.42 10.22 -26.79
C ASN A 297 4.79 9.97 -25.33
N GLY A 298 5.83 9.16 -25.10
CA GLY A 298 6.27 8.76 -23.76
C GLY A 298 5.73 7.40 -23.30
N GLY A 299 4.80 6.80 -24.05
CA GLY A 299 4.21 5.50 -23.73
C GLY A 299 3.46 5.49 -22.40
N ASP A 300 3.35 4.30 -21.81
CA ASP A 300 2.65 4.06 -20.55
C ASP A 300 3.51 4.38 -19.30
N VAL A 301 4.27 5.49 -19.37
CA VAL A 301 5.17 5.94 -18.31
C VAL A 301 4.72 7.26 -17.74
N TRP A 302 4.27 7.25 -16.48
CA TRP A 302 4.03 8.47 -15.73
C TRP A 302 5.35 8.99 -15.14
N THR A 303 5.78 10.15 -15.61
CA THR A 303 7.00 10.81 -15.18
C THR A 303 6.69 11.96 -14.22
N VAL A 304 7.37 11.96 -13.07
CA VAL A 304 7.35 13.08 -12.11
C VAL A 304 8.68 13.83 -12.23
N ASP A 305 8.69 14.90 -13.04
CA ASP A 305 9.89 15.69 -13.34
C ASP A 305 10.01 16.96 -12.49
N ASN A 306 8.90 17.46 -11.94
CA ASN A 306 8.85 18.70 -11.20
C ASN A 306 7.74 18.71 -10.14
N GLY A 307 8.00 19.38 -9.01
CA GLY A 307 7.03 19.54 -7.92
C GLY A 307 7.18 18.48 -6.83
N TYR A 308 6.11 18.31 -6.05
CA TYR A 308 6.08 17.46 -4.87
C TYR A 308 4.83 16.58 -4.91
N LEU A 309 4.98 15.26 -4.89
CA LEU A 309 3.88 14.31 -4.81
C LEU A 309 3.70 13.87 -3.36
N VAL A 310 2.51 14.09 -2.82
CA VAL A 310 2.13 13.59 -1.49
C VAL A 310 0.91 12.70 -1.65
N ALA A 311 1.01 11.45 -1.25
CA ALA A 311 -0.10 10.51 -1.30
C ALA A 311 -0.41 10.00 0.11
N GLY A 312 -1.62 10.27 0.61
CA GLY A 312 -2.01 9.97 1.99
C GLY A 312 -2.58 11.17 2.77
N THR A 313 -2.90 10.94 4.05
CA THR A 313 -3.34 11.99 4.97
C THR A 313 -2.17 12.92 5.25
N PRO A 314 -2.25 14.23 4.97
CA PRO A 314 -1.13 15.13 5.16
C PRO A 314 -0.92 15.43 6.65
N VAL A 315 0.34 15.60 7.05
CA VAL A 315 0.74 16.00 8.41
C VAL A 315 1.65 17.23 8.39
N ASN A 316 1.73 17.94 9.52
CA ASN A 316 2.70 19.01 9.70
C ASN A 316 4.05 18.47 10.22
N SER A 317 5.05 19.33 10.43
CA SER A 317 6.38 18.95 10.95
C SER A 317 6.37 18.33 12.36
N ALA A 318 5.27 18.45 13.11
CA ALA A 318 5.09 17.80 14.40
C ALA A 318 4.37 16.44 14.28
N GLY A 319 4.04 16.00 13.06
CA GLY A 319 3.28 14.78 12.80
C GLY A 319 1.77 14.91 13.05
N ALA A 320 1.25 16.12 13.26
CA ALA A 320 -0.19 16.32 13.46
C ALA A 320 -0.92 16.39 12.11
N ILE A 321 -2.05 15.69 12.02
CA ILE A 321 -2.91 15.66 10.83
C ILE A 321 -3.39 17.08 10.48
N ILE A 322 -3.26 17.44 9.19
CA ILE A 322 -3.78 18.67 8.60
C ILE A 322 -4.77 18.33 7.47
N SER A 323 -5.56 19.31 7.03
CA SER A 323 -6.60 19.09 6.02
C SER A 323 -6.09 19.12 4.58
N THR A 324 -4.94 19.75 4.34
CA THR A 324 -4.28 19.85 3.03
C THR A 324 -2.76 19.93 3.25
N PRO A 325 -1.92 19.33 2.39
CA PRO A 325 -0.49 19.55 2.47
C PRO A 325 -0.15 21.00 2.13
N PRO A 326 0.96 21.55 2.66
CA PRO A 326 1.47 22.84 2.24
C PRO A 326 1.99 22.79 0.78
N VAL A 327 2.08 23.96 0.15
CA VAL A 327 2.82 24.11 -1.11
C VAL A 327 4.30 23.94 -0.81
N ARG A 328 4.98 23.02 -1.50
CA ARG A 328 6.37 22.62 -1.21
C ARG A 328 6.53 22.00 0.18
N PRO A 329 5.89 20.85 0.42
CA PRO A 329 5.98 20.16 1.67
C PRO A 329 7.40 19.59 1.86
N THR A 330 7.77 19.31 3.11
CA THR A 330 9.06 18.68 3.42
C THR A 330 8.90 17.18 3.25
N ILE A 331 9.57 16.62 2.23
CA ILE A 331 9.59 15.19 1.97
C ILE A 331 10.95 14.62 2.41
N PRO A 332 10.97 13.54 3.20
CA PRO A 332 9.82 12.80 3.74
C PRO A 332 9.19 13.48 4.98
N GLY A 333 8.07 12.95 5.46
CA GLY A 333 7.33 13.44 6.63
C GLY A 333 6.11 14.31 6.31
N SER A 334 5.65 14.30 5.06
CA SER A 334 4.50 15.06 4.57
C SER A 334 3.17 14.33 4.72
N CYS A 335 3.18 13.01 4.95
CA CYS A 335 1.98 12.22 5.18
C CYS A 335 2.05 11.34 6.44
N ASP A 336 0.88 10.97 6.95
CA ASP A 336 0.69 10.22 8.19
C ASP A 336 1.22 8.79 8.05
N ASN A 337 2.27 8.49 8.80
CA ASN A 337 3.03 7.26 8.66
C ASN A 337 2.39 6.12 9.46
N PRO A 338 2.01 4.99 8.82
CA PRO A 338 1.40 3.86 9.52
C PRO A 338 2.31 3.19 10.57
N ILE A 339 3.62 3.45 10.56
CA ILE A 339 4.54 2.98 11.62
C ILE A 339 4.30 3.76 12.92
N ASN A 340 4.14 5.08 12.79
CA ASN A 340 4.08 5.97 13.94
C ASN A 340 2.64 6.13 14.46
N ASN A 341 1.63 5.81 13.66
CA ASN A 341 0.23 6.00 13.97
C ASN A 341 -0.61 4.79 13.54
N GLY A 342 -1.09 4.00 14.53
CA GLY A 342 -1.99 2.87 14.31
C GLY A 342 -3.42 3.24 13.87
N ASN A 343 -3.70 4.51 13.61
CA ASN A 343 -4.92 5.00 12.97
C ASN A 343 -4.64 5.71 11.64
N ALA A 344 -3.43 5.58 11.08
CA ALA A 344 -3.07 6.22 9.84
C ALA A 344 -3.97 5.72 8.69
N ILE A 345 -4.61 6.65 8.01
CA ILE A 345 -5.39 6.38 6.80
C ILE A 345 -4.64 7.00 5.62
N GLY A 346 -4.23 6.15 4.69
CA GLY A 346 -3.39 6.50 3.57
C GLY A 346 -4.03 6.18 2.23
N VAL A 347 -3.19 5.77 1.29
CA VAL A 347 -3.58 5.42 -0.07
C VAL A 347 -3.02 4.05 -0.47
N GLN A 348 -3.54 3.53 -1.57
CA GLN A 348 -2.90 2.47 -2.32
C GLN A 348 -2.84 2.87 -3.79
N PHE A 349 -1.63 2.98 -4.34
CA PHE A 349 -1.41 3.12 -5.77
C PHE A 349 -1.31 1.73 -6.38
N ILE A 350 -2.22 1.41 -7.30
CA ILE A 350 -2.29 0.13 -7.99
C ILE A 350 -1.86 0.35 -9.44
N PHE A 351 -0.90 -0.42 -9.93
CA PHE A 351 -0.44 -0.37 -11.32
C PHE A 351 -0.82 -1.66 -12.05
N GLY A 352 -1.47 -1.50 -13.21
CA GLY A 352 -1.86 -2.57 -14.13
C GLY A 352 -1.16 -2.47 -15.50
N GLY A 353 -1.27 -3.54 -16.29
CA GLY A 353 -0.76 -3.56 -17.66
C GLY A 353 0.73 -3.24 -17.77
N GLU A 354 1.10 -2.32 -18.68
CA GLU A 354 2.48 -1.86 -18.88
C GLU A 354 2.82 -0.57 -18.11
N SER A 355 1.93 -0.17 -17.20
CA SER A 355 2.00 1.12 -16.51
C SER A 355 3.23 1.24 -15.62
N GLN A 356 3.93 2.36 -15.73
CA GLN A 356 5.15 2.65 -14.99
C GLN A 356 5.10 4.02 -14.31
N LEU A 357 5.86 4.13 -13.21
CA LEU A 357 6.13 5.38 -12.51
C LEU A 357 7.63 5.67 -12.56
N ALA A 358 8.00 6.85 -13.05
CA ALA A 358 9.37 7.35 -13.06
C ALA A 358 9.48 8.64 -12.25
N VAL A 359 10.09 8.58 -11.06
CA VAL A 359 10.34 9.78 -10.24
C VAL A 359 11.71 10.34 -10.59
N ARG A 360 11.72 11.40 -11.40
CA ARG A 360 12.93 12.05 -11.95
C ARG A 360 13.28 13.24 -11.05
N ALA A 361 13.34 14.47 -11.54
CA ALA A 361 13.80 15.62 -10.76
C ALA A 361 12.81 16.16 -9.69
N ALA A 362 11.87 15.33 -9.22
CA ALA A 362 10.83 15.68 -8.25
C ALA A 362 10.95 14.87 -6.94
N GLN A 363 10.15 15.27 -5.95
CA GLN A 363 10.04 14.57 -4.66
C GLN A 363 8.68 13.90 -4.54
N ALA A 364 8.64 12.68 -4.02
CA ALA A 364 7.41 11.92 -3.87
C ALA A 364 7.40 11.13 -2.55
N GLU A 365 6.27 11.18 -1.83
CA GLU A 365 6.03 10.39 -0.63
C GLU A 365 4.64 9.75 -0.67
N LEU A 366 4.57 8.45 -0.39
CA LEU A 366 3.33 7.67 -0.38
C LEU A 366 3.14 7.05 1.01
N CYS A 367 2.00 7.27 1.66
CA CYS A 367 1.63 6.64 2.92
C CYS A 367 0.50 5.64 2.74
N GLY A 368 0.70 4.42 3.24
CA GLY A 368 -0.31 3.36 3.27
C GLY A 368 -1.27 3.51 4.45
N THR A 369 -2.41 2.81 4.39
CA THR A 369 -3.36 2.72 5.52
C THR A 369 -2.94 1.62 6.47
N TYR A 370 -2.83 1.94 7.76
CA TYR A 370 -2.61 0.93 8.79
C TYR A 370 -3.85 0.03 8.93
N ASP A 371 -3.62 -1.29 8.99
CA ASP A 371 -4.64 -2.30 9.30
C ASP A 371 -4.06 -3.30 10.30
N SER A 372 -4.87 -3.78 11.24
CA SER A 372 -4.41 -4.73 12.26
C SER A 372 -4.22 -6.15 11.74
N ASN A 373 -4.75 -6.48 10.55
CA ASN A 373 -4.79 -7.81 9.95
C ASN A 373 -4.22 -7.83 8.51
N ALA A 374 -3.74 -6.70 7.99
CA ALA A 374 -3.17 -6.61 6.66
C ALA A 374 -2.02 -5.60 6.61
N ALA A 375 -1.01 -5.90 5.81
CA ALA A 375 0.10 -4.99 5.61
C ALA A 375 -0.39 -3.65 4.99
N PRO A 376 0.16 -2.49 5.40
CA PRO A 376 -0.24 -1.19 4.86
C PRO A 376 0.34 -0.98 3.45
N VAL A 377 -0.20 -1.68 2.46
CA VAL A 377 0.31 -1.65 1.08
C VAL A 377 0.01 -0.31 0.42
N ALA A 378 1.04 0.52 0.25
CA ALA A 378 0.96 1.84 -0.38
C ALA A 378 1.17 1.78 -1.90
N LEU A 379 1.97 0.82 -2.36
CA LEU A 379 2.29 0.61 -3.78
C LEU A 379 2.05 -0.84 -4.15
N TYR A 380 1.24 -1.08 -5.17
CA TYR A 380 0.75 -2.39 -5.56
C TYR A 380 0.91 -2.59 -7.08
N GLY A 381 1.51 -3.71 -7.51
CA GLY A 381 1.56 -4.13 -8.90
C GLY A 381 0.68 -5.36 -9.14
N LEU A 382 -0.28 -5.28 -10.06
CA LEU A 382 -1.22 -6.37 -10.33
C LEU A 382 -0.51 -7.62 -10.86
N SER A 383 -0.83 -8.76 -10.25
CA SER A 383 -0.29 -10.08 -10.61
C SER A 383 -1.27 -10.92 -11.45
N SER A 384 -2.54 -10.56 -11.46
CA SER A 384 -3.64 -11.24 -12.11
C SER A 384 -4.67 -10.23 -12.65
N GLY A 385 -5.61 -10.74 -13.45
CA GLY A 385 -6.61 -9.93 -14.13
C GLY A 385 -6.30 -9.75 -15.62
N SER A 386 -7.35 -9.50 -16.40
CA SER A 386 -7.30 -9.31 -17.84
C SER A 386 -8.43 -8.38 -18.25
N GLU A 387 -8.22 -7.66 -19.35
CA GLU A 387 -9.29 -6.93 -20.02
C GLU A 387 -9.98 -7.81 -21.06
N THR A 388 -11.29 -7.66 -21.19
CA THR A 388 -12.09 -8.45 -22.13
C THR A 388 -12.93 -7.51 -22.99
N PRO A 389 -12.75 -7.49 -24.32
CA PRO A 389 -13.57 -6.68 -25.20
C PRO A 389 -15.06 -7.07 -25.11
N THR A 390 -15.92 -6.07 -25.04
CA THR A 390 -17.37 -6.19 -25.21
C THR A 390 -17.72 -5.90 -26.66
N ALA A 391 -18.55 -6.74 -27.27
CA ALA A 391 -19.03 -6.57 -28.64
C ALA A 391 -20.56 -6.57 -28.69
N TRP A 392 -21.12 -5.50 -29.25
CA TRP A 392 -22.50 -5.42 -29.70
C TRP A 392 -22.47 -5.56 -31.21
N ALA A 393 -22.47 -6.81 -31.67
CA ALA A 393 -22.32 -7.18 -33.08
C ALA A 393 -23.23 -8.37 -33.42
N ASP A 394 -23.49 -8.60 -34.71
CA ASP A 394 -24.37 -9.68 -35.15
C ASP A 394 -25.73 -9.69 -34.41
N ALA A 395 -26.06 -10.79 -33.72
CA ALA A 395 -27.33 -10.92 -33.01
C ALA A 395 -27.52 -9.90 -31.87
N SER A 396 -26.41 -9.38 -31.30
CA SER A 396 -26.40 -8.38 -30.24
C SER A 396 -26.09 -6.96 -30.73
N ALA A 397 -26.04 -6.74 -32.05
CA ALA A 397 -25.85 -5.41 -32.62
C ALA A 397 -26.95 -4.45 -32.18
N LEU A 398 -26.63 -3.16 -32.14
CA LEU A 398 -27.61 -2.13 -31.80
C LEU A 398 -28.58 -1.96 -32.97
N LYS A 399 -29.88 -1.95 -32.67
CA LYS A 399 -30.96 -1.92 -33.65
C LYS A 399 -31.70 -0.60 -33.58
N LEU A 400 -32.31 -0.18 -34.68
CA LEU A 400 -33.25 0.95 -34.67
C LEU A 400 -34.56 0.58 -33.96
N ASP A 401 -35.25 1.59 -33.43
CA ASP A 401 -36.62 1.51 -32.91
C ASP A 401 -37.59 2.45 -33.65
N ALA A 402 -37.07 3.36 -34.48
CA ALA A 402 -37.86 4.35 -35.20
C ALA A 402 -37.23 4.74 -36.55
N VAL A 403 -38.10 5.15 -37.48
CA VAL A 403 -37.72 5.74 -38.77
C VAL A 403 -38.22 7.18 -38.78
N SER A 404 -37.32 8.15 -38.58
CA SER A 404 -37.68 9.57 -38.54
C SER A 404 -37.82 10.20 -39.92
N ARG A 405 -37.14 9.63 -40.93
CA ARG A 405 -37.30 10.03 -42.34
C ARG A 405 -37.13 8.81 -43.24
N ALA A 406 -38.19 8.40 -43.92
CA ALA A 406 -38.13 7.25 -44.83
C ALA A 406 -37.52 7.55 -46.22
N GLY A 407 -37.55 8.81 -46.66
CA GLY A 407 -37.12 9.18 -48.02
C GLY A 407 -37.91 8.43 -49.10
N GLY A 408 -37.23 8.05 -50.17
CA GLY A 408 -37.76 7.27 -51.30
C GLY A 408 -38.20 5.83 -50.96
N PHE A 409 -37.85 5.30 -49.79
CA PHE A 409 -38.35 4.00 -49.33
C PHE A 409 -39.82 4.06 -48.85
N GLY A 410 -40.31 5.26 -48.53
CA GLY A 410 -41.70 5.50 -48.15
C GLY A 410 -42.16 4.64 -46.96
N VAL A 411 -43.41 4.21 -46.98
CA VAL A 411 -44.04 3.46 -45.87
C VAL A 411 -43.44 2.07 -45.62
N THR A 412 -42.64 1.56 -46.56
CA THR A 412 -41.96 0.27 -46.39
C THR A 412 -40.74 0.38 -45.47
N ALA A 413 -40.23 1.58 -45.20
CA ALA A 413 -39.21 1.79 -44.18
C ALA A 413 -39.87 1.88 -42.80
N SER A 414 -39.75 0.80 -42.03
CA SER A 414 -40.28 0.68 -40.67
C SER A 414 -39.26 -0.02 -39.76
N PRO A 415 -39.37 0.11 -38.43
CA PRO A 415 -38.52 -0.67 -37.52
C PRO A 415 -38.61 -2.18 -37.75
N SER A 416 -39.80 -2.70 -38.04
CA SER A 416 -40.03 -4.12 -38.32
C SER A 416 -39.34 -4.63 -39.58
N SER A 417 -39.06 -3.75 -40.56
CA SER A 417 -38.48 -4.12 -41.85
C SER A 417 -37.00 -3.74 -42.00
N LEU A 418 -36.37 -3.24 -40.93
CA LEU A 418 -35.00 -2.73 -40.97
C LEU A 418 -34.17 -3.17 -39.74
N SER A 419 -34.78 -3.72 -38.68
CA SER A 419 -34.07 -4.03 -37.42
C SER A 419 -33.51 -5.45 -37.36
N ALA A 420 -34.12 -6.40 -38.08
CA ALA A 420 -33.75 -7.81 -38.11
C ALA A 420 -33.23 -8.19 -39.49
N ILE A 421 -32.28 -9.13 -39.53
CA ILE A 421 -31.84 -9.76 -40.77
C ILE A 421 -32.72 -10.99 -40.96
N ASP A 422 -33.70 -10.92 -41.85
CA ASP A 422 -34.65 -12.01 -42.06
C ASP A 422 -34.97 -12.29 -43.54
N ASN A 423 -34.57 -11.41 -44.46
CA ASN A 423 -34.81 -11.50 -45.89
C ASN A 423 -36.31 -11.54 -46.30
N THR A 424 -37.21 -11.22 -45.38
CA THR A 424 -38.67 -11.29 -45.56
C THR A 424 -39.36 -9.94 -45.33
N GLY A 425 -38.84 -9.11 -44.43
CA GLY A 425 -39.29 -7.75 -44.17
C GLY A 425 -38.20 -6.74 -44.53
N PHE A 426 -38.31 -6.12 -45.71
CA PHE A 426 -37.33 -5.15 -46.20
C PHE A 426 -38.00 -3.85 -46.67
N ALA A 427 -37.26 -2.74 -46.60
CA ALA A 427 -37.67 -1.46 -47.18
C ALA A 427 -37.25 -1.38 -48.65
N THR A 428 -38.14 -0.95 -49.53
CA THR A 428 -37.90 -0.90 -50.98
C THR A 428 -37.96 0.53 -51.50
N TRP A 429 -36.95 0.93 -52.25
CA TRP A 429 -36.94 2.17 -53.02
C TRP A 429 -36.78 1.88 -54.51
N LYS A 430 -37.64 2.51 -55.33
CA LYS A 430 -37.56 2.45 -56.79
C LYS A 430 -36.95 3.72 -57.36
N SER A 431 -35.84 3.57 -58.08
CA SER A 431 -35.17 4.65 -58.77
C SER A 431 -36.06 5.26 -59.87
N THR A 432 -36.12 6.59 -59.89
CA THR A 432 -36.91 7.39 -60.86
C THR A 432 -36.04 8.03 -61.93
N SER A 433 -34.74 8.13 -61.69
CA SER A 433 -33.77 8.79 -62.56
C SER A 433 -32.49 7.95 -62.71
N LYS A 434 -31.61 8.32 -63.65
CA LYS A 434 -30.27 7.74 -63.71
C LYS A 434 -29.41 8.44 -62.66
N ASN A 435 -28.51 7.71 -61.99
CA ASN A 435 -27.70 8.26 -60.90
C ASN A 435 -28.55 8.79 -59.74
N ASP A 436 -29.63 8.08 -59.41
CA ASP A 436 -30.61 8.51 -58.41
C ASP A 436 -30.04 8.35 -56.99
N SER A 437 -30.56 9.14 -56.07
CA SER A 437 -30.20 9.08 -54.64
C SER A 437 -31.41 9.38 -53.76
N THR A 438 -31.42 8.81 -52.55
CA THR A 438 -32.43 9.12 -51.54
C THR A 438 -31.77 9.17 -50.16
N VAL A 439 -32.45 9.77 -49.18
CA VAL A 439 -31.97 9.88 -47.80
C VAL A 439 -32.97 9.23 -46.85
N MET A 440 -32.51 8.26 -46.07
CA MET A 440 -33.24 7.64 -44.97
C MET A 440 -32.57 7.97 -43.64
N THR A 441 -33.34 8.36 -42.62
CA THR A 441 -32.87 8.61 -41.26
C THR A 441 -33.62 7.71 -40.29
N VAL A 442 -32.86 6.99 -39.45
CA VAL A 442 -33.34 6.04 -38.46
C VAL A 442 -32.75 6.32 -37.08
N ASP A 443 -33.52 6.02 -36.05
CA ASP A 443 -33.22 6.30 -34.65
C ASP A 443 -33.33 5.02 -33.81
N GLY A 444 -32.78 5.04 -32.59
CA GLY A 444 -33.04 3.98 -31.60
C GLY A 444 -31.88 3.05 -31.28
N PHE A 445 -30.67 3.32 -31.77
CA PHE A 445 -29.46 2.53 -31.51
C PHE A 445 -28.97 2.67 -30.07
N VAL A 446 -29.80 2.32 -29.09
CA VAL A 446 -29.55 2.45 -27.65
C VAL A 446 -28.76 1.24 -27.16
N PRO A 447 -27.69 1.43 -26.38
CA PRO A 447 -26.92 0.32 -25.84
C PRO A 447 -27.72 -0.50 -24.82
N PRO A 448 -27.53 -1.83 -24.77
CA PRO A 448 -28.24 -2.70 -23.82
C PRO A 448 -27.83 -2.46 -22.36
N SER A 449 -26.65 -1.88 -22.14
CA SER A 449 -26.13 -1.47 -20.84
C SER A 449 -25.28 -0.21 -20.99
N ALA A 450 -25.15 0.58 -19.91
CA ALA A 450 -24.28 1.75 -19.92
C ALA A 450 -22.82 1.34 -20.18
N VAL A 451 -22.14 2.11 -21.04
CA VAL A 451 -20.71 1.94 -21.30
C VAL A 451 -19.93 2.51 -20.10
N PRO A 452 -19.07 1.72 -19.43
CA PRO A 452 -18.23 2.26 -18.36
C PRO A 452 -17.30 3.36 -18.90
N ALA A 453 -17.22 4.49 -18.19
CA ALA A 453 -16.23 5.53 -18.51
C ALA A 453 -14.81 4.96 -18.41
N GLY A 454 -13.90 5.44 -19.26
CA GLY A 454 -12.57 4.88 -19.48
C GLY A 454 -12.53 3.75 -20.53
N SER A 455 -13.67 3.39 -21.16
CA SER A 455 -13.68 2.33 -22.19
C SER A 455 -12.92 2.75 -23.45
N VAL A 456 -12.16 1.83 -24.05
CA VAL A 456 -11.41 2.06 -25.29
C VAL A 456 -12.17 1.48 -26.48
N LEU A 457 -12.60 2.32 -27.42
CA LEU A 457 -13.21 1.85 -28.67
C LEU A 457 -12.21 0.98 -29.44
N GLN A 458 -12.67 -0.15 -29.98
CA GLN A 458 -11.89 -1.05 -30.85
C GLN A 458 -12.36 -0.95 -32.30
N SER A 459 -13.67 -0.92 -32.51
CA SER A 459 -14.26 -0.74 -33.84
C SER A 459 -15.70 -0.24 -33.72
N ALA A 460 -16.12 0.58 -34.68
CA ALA A 460 -17.52 0.92 -34.91
C ALA A 460 -17.83 0.72 -36.39
N ALA A 461 -18.99 0.15 -36.71
CA ALA A 461 -19.41 -0.03 -38.09
C ALA A 461 -20.94 0.00 -38.22
N VAL A 462 -21.43 0.48 -39.35
CA VAL A 462 -22.82 0.33 -39.73
C VAL A 462 -22.94 -0.88 -40.65
N LYS A 463 -23.74 -1.85 -40.23
CA LYS A 463 -24.07 -3.03 -41.01
C LYS A 463 -25.31 -2.75 -41.83
N VAL A 464 -25.19 -2.91 -43.14
CA VAL A 464 -26.30 -2.76 -44.10
C VAL A 464 -26.50 -4.11 -44.79
N VAL A 465 -27.71 -4.66 -44.69
CA VAL A 465 -28.12 -5.83 -45.48
C VAL A 465 -29.05 -5.35 -46.58
N HIS A 466 -28.67 -5.59 -47.83
CA HIS A 466 -29.35 -4.99 -48.98
C HIS A 466 -29.20 -5.84 -50.25
N ARG A 467 -30.00 -5.51 -51.27
CA ARG A 467 -29.89 -6.03 -52.64
C ARG A 467 -30.45 -5.02 -53.63
N HIS A 468 -30.07 -5.16 -54.89
CA HIS A 468 -30.67 -4.42 -56.00
C HIS A 468 -31.22 -5.37 -57.08
N SER A 469 -32.20 -4.90 -57.85
CA SER A 469 -32.87 -5.73 -58.87
C SER A 469 -32.06 -5.87 -60.16
N ASP A 470 -31.27 -4.85 -60.53
CA ASP A 470 -30.43 -4.86 -61.73
C ASP A 470 -29.01 -5.35 -61.40
N PRO A 471 -28.59 -6.56 -61.82
CA PRO A 471 -27.31 -7.11 -61.42
C PRO A 471 -26.08 -6.37 -61.97
N ALA A 472 -26.27 -5.41 -62.89
CA ALA A 472 -25.21 -4.55 -63.40
C ALA A 472 -25.05 -3.24 -62.61
N SER A 473 -25.98 -2.93 -61.70
CA SER A 473 -25.94 -1.71 -60.89
C SER A 473 -24.75 -1.72 -59.93
N THR A 474 -24.04 -0.60 -59.86
CA THR A 474 -23.11 -0.28 -58.78
C THR A 474 -23.76 0.73 -57.86
N GLU A 475 -23.46 0.68 -56.57
CA GLU A 475 -24.06 1.60 -55.60
C GLU A 475 -23.01 2.14 -54.63
N LYS A 476 -23.32 3.29 -54.03
CA LYS A 476 -22.51 3.90 -52.99
C LYS A 476 -23.41 4.26 -51.82
N PHE A 477 -23.08 3.78 -50.63
CA PHE A 477 -23.72 4.24 -49.40
C PHE A 477 -22.87 5.32 -48.76
N ASP A 478 -23.45 6.50 -48.58
CA ASP A 478 -22.93 7.52 -47.68
C ASP A 478 -23.67 7.40 -46.34
N VAL A 479 -22.94 7.12 -45.26
CA VAL A 479 -23.48 6.98 -43.91
C VAL A 479 -23.05 8.16 -43.07
N THR A 480 -24.00 8.68 -42.30
CA THR A 480 -23.76 9.72 -41.31
C THR A 480 -24.41 9.33 -39.98
N LEU A 481 -23.61 9.17 -38.94
CA LEU A 481 -24.01 8.87 -37.57
C LEU A 481 -24.03 10.15 -36.74
N LYS A 482 -25.12 10.45 -36.04
CA LYS A 482 -25.18 11.43 -34.97
C LYS A 482 -25.15 10.73 -33.62
N VAL A 483 -24.13 11.00 -32.82
CA VAL A 483 -23.92 10.36 -31.51
C VAL A 483 -24.67 11.13 -30.42
N LYS A 484 -25.43 10.45 -29.56
CA LYS A 484 -26.12 11.07 -28.42
C LYS A 484 -25.26 10.95 -27.15
N PRO A 485 -25.22 12.00 -26.29
CA PRO A 485 -26.01 13.23 -26.33
C PRO A 485 -25.36 14.41 -27.08
N SER A 486 -24.11 14.29 -27.52
CA SER A 486 -23.33 15.42 -28.07
C SER A 486 -23.83 15.94 -29.43
N ASN A 487 -24.64 15.13 -30.15
CA ASN A 487 -25.08 15.35 -31.53
C ASN A 487 -23.92 15.56 -32.53
N LEU A 488 -22.71 15.13 -32.15
CA LEU A 488 -21.56 15.16 -33.04
C LEU A 488 -21.75 14.15 -34.17
N THR A 489 -21.28 14.53 -35.34
CA THR A 489 -21.54 13.80 -36.59
C THR A 489 -20.27 13.08 -37.05
N VAL A 490 -20.37 11.79 -37.32
CA VAL A 490 -19.32 10.95 -37.93
C VAL A 490 -19.88 10.40 -39.23
N GLY A 491 -19.11 10.37 -40.30
CA GLY A 491 -19.58 9.79 -41.55
C GLY A 491 -18.47 9.07 -42.29
N ASP A 492 -18.86 8.10 -43.09
CA ASP A 492 -18.00 7.40 -44.03
C ASP A 492 -18.85 6.91 -45.22
N SER A 493 -18.20 6.38 -46.24
CA SER A 493 -18.88 5.87 -47.42
C SER A 493 -18.22 4.62 -47.97
N ILE A 494 -19.03 3.72 -48.51
CA ILE A 494 -18.55 2.53 -49.23
C ILE A 494 -19.11 2.53 -50.65
N THR A 495 -18.28 2.16 -51.61
CA THR A 495 -18.73 1.83 -52.97
C THR A 495 -18.85 0.32 -53.07
N ILE A 496 -20.01 -0.14 -53.49
CA ILE A 496 -20.36 -1.54 -53.62
C ILE A 496 -20.30 -1.93 -55.10
N PRO A 497 -19.51 -2.96 -55.44
CA PRO A 497 -19.43 -3.46 -56.80
C PRO A 497 -20.73 -4.15 -57.19
N ALA A 498 -20.98 -4.20 -58.50
CA ALA A 498 -22.13 -4.86 -59.08
C ALA A 498 -22.21 -6.33 -58.66
N ASN A 499 -23.43 -6.80 -58.37
CA ASN A 499 -23.67 -8.14 -57.85
C ASN A 499 -24.99 -8.73 -58.36
N SER A 500 -25.15 -10.05 -58.21
CA SER A 500 -26.43 -10.75 -58.37
C SER A 500 -27.45 -10.24 -57.34
N GLY A 501 -28.74 -10.11 -57.73
CA GLY A 501 -29.83 -9.56 -56.89
C GLY A 501 -30.23 -10.37 -55.65
N ALA A 502 -29.29 -11.10 -55.04
CA ALA A 502 -29.41 -11.71 -53.73
C ALA A 502 -29.02 -10.70 -52.63
N PHE A 503 -29.57 -10.89 -51.42
CA PHE A 503 -29.16 -10.11 -50.25
C PHE A 503 -27.68 -10.33 -49.93
N ARG A 504 -26.98 -9.22 -49.70
CA ARG A 504 -25.60 -9.16 -49.24
C ARG A 504 -25.50 -8.31 -47.99
N THR A 505 -24.42 -8.49 -47.25
CA THR A 505 -24.10 -7.69 -46.07
C THR A 505 -22.84 -6.88 -46.33
N ASP A 506 -22.90 -5.58 -46.07
CA ASP A 506 -21.76 -4.69 -46.10
C ASP A 506 -21.58 -3.99 -44.75
N LEU A 507 -20.32 -3.87 -44.32
CA LEU A 507 -19.92 -3.16 -43.11
C LEU A 507 -19.25 -1.86 -43.52
N ILE A 508 -19.83 -0.75 -43.08
CA ILE A 508 -19.30 0.59 -43.32
C ILE A 508 -18.58 1.01 -42.03
N PRO A 509 -17.23 0.97 -42.00
CA PRO A 509 -16.50 1.35 -40.81
C PRO A 509 -16.82 2.81 -40.45
N LEU A 510 -16.99 3.09 -39.17
CA LEU A 510 -17.12 4.43 -38.63
C LEU A 510 -15.98 4.67 -37.66
N ASP A 511 -15.44 5.88 -37.65
CA ASP A 511 -14.40 6.26 -36.69
C ASP A 511 -13.20 5.28 -36.70
N ALA A 512 -12.73 4.91 -37.91
CA ALA A 512 -11.68 3.90 -38.08
C ALA A 512 -10.36 4.27 -37.39
N ALA A 513 -10.07 5.57 -37.27
CA ALA A 513 -8.93 6.08 -36.51
C ALA A 513 -9.14 6.01 -34.98
N ARG A 514 -10.39 5.83 -34.53
CA ARG A 514 -10.81 5.78 -33.11
C ARG A 514 -10.49 7.07 -32.35
N THR A 515 -10.60 8.19 -33.05
CA THR A 515 -10.33 9.55 -32.51
C THR A 515 -11.54 10.47 -32.63
N GLY A 516 -12.64 9.99 -33.21
CA GLY A 516 -13.86 10.74 -33.48
C GLY A 516 -14.85 10.72 -32.32
N ALA A 517 -16.07 11.15 -32.63
CA ALA A 517 -17.11 11.36 -31.61
C ALA A 517 -17.64 10.06 -30.99
N ILE A 518 -17.54 8.92 -31.68
CA ILE A 518 -17.93 7.62 -31.11
C ILE A 518 -16.90 7.23 -30.07
N ALA A 519 -15.61 7.28 -30.43
CA ALA A 519 -14.53 7.01 -29.49
C ALA A 519 -14.62 7.90 -28.24
N ASP A 520 -14.82 9.21 -28.42
CA ASP A 520 -14.95 10.17 -27.30
C ASP A 520 -16.16 9.86 -26.40
N ALA A 521 -17.31 9.53 -26.98
CA ALA A 521 -18.51 9.20 -26.21
C ALA A 521 -18.38 7.89 -25.44
N ILE A 522 -17.73 6.87 -26.04
CA ILE A 522 -17.41 5.59 -25.39
C ILE A 522 -16.41 5.81 -24.25
N TYR A 523 -15.34 6.56 -24.51
CA TYR A 523 -14.32 6.86 -23.51
C TYR A 523 -14.88 7.63 -22.31
N LYS A 524 -15.76 8.62 -22.54
CA LYS A 524 -16.43 9.36 -21.46
C LYS A 524 -17.56 8.57 -20.78
N GLY A 525 -17.92 7.38 -21.28
CA GLY A 525 -19.08 6.62 -20.79
C GLY A 525 -20.42 7.34 -21.01
N THR A 526 -20.49 8.23 -22.01
CA THR A 526 -21.69 9.06 -22.29
C THR A 526 -22.49 8.57 -23.49
N PHE A 527 -22.01 7.55 -24.22
CA PHE A 527 -22.73 6.95 -25.33
C PHE A 527 -24.07 6.36 -24.84
N SER A 528 -25.16 7.01 -25.24
CA SER A 528 -26.54 6.63 -24.90
C SER A 528 -27.35 6.22 -26.14
N GLY A 529 -26.75 6.33 -27.31
CA GLY A 529 -27.26 5.82 -28.56
C GLY A 529 -26.89 6.71 -29.73
N ALA A 530 -27.51 6.45 -30.88
CA ALA A 530 -27.23 7.20 -32.09
C ALA A 530 -28.45 7.33 -33.02
N THR A 531 -28.29 8.19 -34.02
CA THR A 531 -29.18 8.34 -35.18
C THR A 531 -28.35 8.09 -36.43
N ILE A 532 -28.78 7.20 -37.33
CA ILE A 532 -28.10 6.94 -38.59
C ILE A 532 -28.87 7.61 -39.72
N THR A 533 -28.17 8.37 -40.55
CA THR A 533 -28.63 8.80 -41.87
C THR A 533 -27.88 8.01 -42.93
N LEU A 534 -28.62 7.25 -43.73
CA LEU A 534 -28.13 6.49 -44.86
C LEU A 534 -28.55 7.18 -46.16
N THR A 535 -27.59 7.44 -47.03
CA THR A 535 -27.82 7.99 -48.37
C THR A 535 -27.32 6.98 -49.41
N PRO A 536 -28.19 6.09 -49.91
CA PRO A 536 -27.88 5.32 -51.11
C PRO A 536 -27.76 6.21 -52.35
N ASN A 537 -26.74 5.95 -53.15
CA ASN A 537 -26.55 6.51 -54.47
C ASN A 537 -26.38 5.35 -55.46
N LEU A 538 -27.32 5.19 -56.38
CA LEU A 538 -27.23 4.16 -57.41
C LEU A 538 -26.46 4.74 -58.60
N ALA A 539 -25.28 4.22 -58.91
CA ALA A 539 -24.43 4.70 -60.00
C ALA A 539 -24.71 3.93 -61.31
N ASN A 540 -25.08 4.69 -62.34
CA ASN A 540 -25.49 4.24 -63.68
C ASN A 540 -26.64 3.21 -63.77
N PRO A 541 -27.65 3.17 -62.86
CA PRO A 541 -28.73 2.20 -62.96
C PRO A 541 -29.67 2.50 -64.15
N ALA A 542 -30.40 1.49 -64.60
CA ALA A 542 -31.61 1.70 -65.38
C ALA A 542 -32.60 2.57 -64.57
N LYS A 543 -33.34 3.45 -65.27
CA LYS A 543 -34.56 4.02 -64.67
C LYS A 543 -35.42 2.82 -64.26
N THR A 544 -35.91 2.79 -63.03
CA THR A 544 -36.67 1.68 -62.40
C THR A 544 -35.92 0.59 -61.64
N ASP A 545 -34.61 0.69 -61.40
CA ASP A 545 -33.94 -0.25 -60.47
C ASP A 545 -34.54 -0.14 -59.06
N LEU A 546 -34.68 -1.28 -58.39
CA LEU A 546 -35.16 -1.41 -57.02
C LEU A 546 -33.97 -1.65 -56.09
N LEU A 547 -33.85 -0.86 -55.03
CA LEU A 547 -32.97 -1.11 -53.90
C LEU A 547 -33.81 -1.56 -52.71
N ASP A 548 -33.53 -2.76 -52.21
CA ASP A 548 -34.12 -3.30 -50.99
C ASP A 548 -33.09 -3.25 -49.86
N ILE A 549 -33.49 -2.76 -48.68
CA ILE A 549 -32.71 -2.81 -47.44
C ILE A 549 -33.47 -3.67 -46.44
N ASP A 550 -32.85 -4.76 -46.00
CA ASP A 550 -33.39 -5.70 -45.02
C ASP A 550 -33.03 -5.29 -43.59
N ALA A 551 -31.78 -4.83 -43.39
CA ALA A 551 -31.32 -4.45 -42.07
C ALA A 551 -30.36 -3.27 -42.07
N LEU A 552 -30.48 -2.43 -41.03
CA LEU A 552 -29.55 -1.37 -40.69
C LEU A 552 -29.23 -1.44 -39.19
N GLN A 553 -28.01 -1.87 -38.86
CA GLN A 553 -27.56 -2.09 -37.48
C GLN A 553 -26.27 -1.31 -37.21
N LEU A 554 -26.06 -0.92 -35.95
CA LEU A 554 -24.79 -0.34 -35.50
C LEU A 554 -24.04 -1.39 -34.68
N GLU A 555 -22.87 -1.78 -35.19
CA GLU A 555 -21.95 -2.68 -34.51
C GLU A 555 -20.88 -1.89 -33.78
N LEU A 556 -20.69 -2.17 -32.50
CA LEU A 556 -19.66 -1.55 -31.65
C LEU A 556 -18.86 -2.64 -30.94
N LYS A 557 -17.54 -2.48 -30.91
CA LYS A 557 -16.64 -3.25 -30.06
C LYS A 557 -15.78 -2.30 -29.25
N PHE A 558 -15.72 -2.48 -27.95
CA PHE A 558 -14.93 -1.65 -27.03
C PHE A 558 -14.39 -2.49 -25.88
N THR A 559 -13.34 -2.03 -25.22
CA THR A 559 -12.74 -2.68 -24.06
C THR A 559 -13.01 -1.83 -22.82
N PRO A 560 -13.84 -2.29 -21.87
CA PRO A 560 -14.07 -1.56 -20.62
C PRO A 560 -12.86 -1.65 -19.68
N PRO A 561 -12.71 -0.71 -18.73
CA PRO A 561 -11.65 -0.78 -17.73
C PRO A 561 -11.72 -2.07 -16.92
N ALA A 562 -10.56 -2.68 -16.68
CA ALA A 562 -10.41 -3.89 -15.90
C ALA A 562 -9.13 -3.82 -15.07
N PHE A 563 -9.03 -4.62 -14.01
CA PHE A 563 -7.70 -4.91 -13.45
C PHE A 563 -6.95 -5.79 -14.43
N ARG A 564 -5.84 -5.28 -14.96
CA ARG A 564 -4.92 -6.01 -15.83
C ARG A 564 -3.72 -6.44 -15.03
N ALA A 565 -3.39 -7.73 -15.06
CA ALA A 565 -2.09 -8.18 -14.61
C ALA A 565 -1.00 -7.36 -15.29
N GLY A 566 0.13 -7.14 -14.61
CA GLY A 566 1.29 -6.56 -15.28
C GLY A 566 1.57 -7.30 -16.60
N SER A 567 2.02 -6.57 -17.62
CA SER A 567 2.29 -7.10 -18.96
C SER A 567 3.51 -6.42 -19.57
N GLY A 568 3.86 -6.76 -20.81
CA GLY A 568 4.95 -6.09 -21.52
C GLY A 568 6.29 -6.10 -20.80
N CYS A 569 7.02 -5.00 -20.97
CA CYS A 569 8.39 -4.88 -20.48
C CYS A 569 8.50 -4.95 -18.94
N VAL A 570 7.45 -4.61 -18.16
CA VAL A 570 7.52 -4.66 -16.68
C VAL A 570 7.62 -6.10 -16.17
N ARG A 571 7.16 -7.07 -16.96
CA ARG A 571 7.25 -8.51 -16.67
C ARG A 571 8.32 -9.24 -17.46
N THR A 572 8.83 -8.67 -18.54
CA THR A 572 9.93 -9.26 -19.29
C THR A 572 11.19 -9.30 -18.42
N GLY A 573 11.88 -10.44 -18.44
CA GLY A 573 13.19 -10.61 -17.83
C GLY A 573 14.17 -11.24 -18.84
N PRO A 574 15.48 -11.28 -18.52
CA PRO A 574 16.07 -10.76 -17.29
C PRO A 574 16.12 -9.23 -17.26
N TYR A 575 15.87 -8.65 -16.10
CA TYR A 575 16.07 -7.25 -15.78
C TYR A 575 17.49 -7.06 -15.27
N THR A 576 18.28 -6.30 -16.01
CA THR A 576 19.72 -6.11 -15.76
C THR A 576 20.07 -4.68 -15.34
N GLY A 577 19.06 -3.85 -15.04
CA GLY A 577 19.24 -2.44 -14.68
C GLY A 577 19.83 -1.55 -15.79
N THR A 578 20.03 -2.11 -16.99
CA THR A 578 20.60 -1.45 -18.17
C THR A 578 19.95 -1.97 -19.45
N GLY A 579 19.60 -1.07 -20.38
CA GLY A 579 19.06 -1.43 -21.69
C GLY A 579 17.65 -0.88 -21.95
N SER A 580 17.29 -0.73 -23.23
CA SER A 580 16.00 -0.14 -23.67
C SER A 580 14.81 -1.10 -23.61
N THR A 581 15.04 -2.39 -23.32
CA THR A 581 14.00 -3.44 -23.26
C THR A 581 13.66 -3.89 -21.84
N SER A 582 14.44 -3.47 -20.83
CA SER A 582 14.19 -3.75 -19.42
C SER A 582 13.52 -2.54 -18.78
N CYS A 583 12.25 -2.65 -18.39
CA CYS A 583 11.55 -1.57 -17.71
C CYS A 583 11.08 -2.01 -16.31
N ALA A 584 11.23 -1.11 -15.35
CA ALA A 584 10.81 -1.33 -13.97
C ALA A 584 9.44 -0.67 -13.76
N LEU A 585 8.59 -1.26 -12.91
CA LEU A 585 7.28 -0.67 -12.59
C LEU A 585 7.47 0.68 -11.89
N VAL A 586 8.46 0.77 -10.99
CA VAL A 586 8.92 2.05 -10.45
C VAL A 586 10.40 2.22 -10.75
N SER A 587 10.76 3.40 -11.25
CA SER A 587 12.13 3.81 -11.44
C SER A 587 12.42 5.18 -10.83
N THR A 588 13.62 5.35 -10.28
CA THR A 588 14.17 6.66 -9.95
C THR A 588 15.52 6.81 -10.63
N PRO A 589 15.62 7.51 -11.78
CA PRO A 589 16.91 7.68 -12.45
C PRO A 589 17.79 8.67 -11.68
N ASN A 590 19.11 8.56 -11.87
CA ASN A 590 20.08 9.47 -11.26
C ASN A 590 19.95 10.90 -11.82
N GLN A 591 19.13 11.74 -11.18
CA GLN A 591 18.94 13.16 -11.50
C GLN A 591 18.94 14.01 -10.24
N SER A 592 19.44 15.24 -10.31
CA SER A 592 19.45 16.14 -9.15
C SER A 592 18.03 16.40 -8.63
N GLY A 593 17.84 16.27 -7.31
CA GLY A 593 16.56 16.55 -6.65
C GLY A 593 15.55 15.40 -6.62
N ASN A 594 15.87 14.24 -7.19
CA ASN A 594 15.01 13.07 -7.13
C ASN A 594 14.91 12.50 -5.70
N GLN A 595 13.70 12.41 -5.16
CA GLN A 595 13.45 11.75 -3.87
C GLN A 595 12.16 10.94 -3.96
N PHE A 596 12.20 9.69 -3.52
CA PHE A 596 11.05 8.80 -3.54
C PHE A 596 10.98 8.04 -2.22
N TYR A 597 9.85 8.15 -1.53
CA TYR A 597 9.63 7.61 -0.20
C TYR A 597 8.31 6.85 -0.17
N VAL A 598 8.32 5.65 0.40
CA VAL A 598 7.12 4.84 0.59
C VAL A 598 6.99 4.48 2.07
N GLN A 599 6.03 5.11 2.73
CA GLN A 599 5.59 4.88 4.10
C GLN A 599 4.50 3.79 4.13
N GLY A 600 4.89 2.57 3.76
CA GLY A 600 3.99 1.44 3.62
C GLY A 600 4.58 0.34 2.72
N THR A 601 3.99 -0.85 2.75
CA THR A 601 4.52 -1.98 1.99
C THR A 601 4.47 -1.69 0.49
N THR A 602 5.58 -1.98 -0.18
CA THR A 602 5.63 -2.05 -1.65
C THR A 602 5.44 -3.49 -2.09
N TYR A 603 4.38 -3.80 -2.82
CA TYR A 603 4.04 -5.15 -3.27
C TYR A 603 3.90 -5.21 -4.80
N THR A 604 4.95 -5.66 -5.47
CA THR A 604 5.07 -5.73 -6.94
C THR A 604 5.58 -7.11 -7.37
N PRO A 605 4.86 -8.20 -7.05
CA PRO A 605 5.39 -9.57 -7.07
C PRO A 605 5.85 -10.06 -8.45
N LYS A 606 5.42 -9.41 -9.54
CA LYS A 606 5.76 -9.76 -10.92
C LYS A 606 6.60 -8.70 -11.65
N ALA A 607 6.94 -7.58 -11.01
CA ALA A 607 7.66 -6.49 -11.65
C ALA A 607 8.98 -6.15 -10.95
N ALA A 608 9.92 -5.59 -11.73
CA ALA A 608 11.16 -5.08 -11.19
C ALA A 608 10.96 -3.67 -10.61
N LEU A 609 11.76 -3.33 -9.60
CA LEU A 609 11.90 -1.97 -9.05
C LEU A 609 13.35 -1.53 -9.23
N ASP A 610 13.58 -0.33 -9.75
CA ASP A 610 14.92 0.24 -9.97
C ASP A 610 15.06 1.61 -9.32
N ILE A 611 15.64 1.62 -8.13
CA ILE A 611 15.63 2.77 -7.24
C ILE A 611 17.06 3.30 -7.11
N THR A 612 17.32 4.45 -7.73
CA THR A 612 18.50 5.26 -7.43
C THR A 612 18.25 6.14 -6.22
N LEU A 613 19.10 5.98 -5.22
CA LEU A 613 19.17 6.76 -4.00
C LEU A 613 20.18 7.90 -4.20
N ASN A 614 19.65 9.08 -4.43
CA ASN A 614 20.44 10.28 -4.65
C ASN A 614 19.90 11.41 -3.77
N ASN A 615 20.81 12.07 -3.04
CA ASN A 615 20.46 13.05 -2.00
C ASN A 615 19.45 12.53 -0.97
N ALA A 616 19.41 11.21 -0.74
CA ALA A 616 18.54 10.65 0.29
C ALA A 616 19.18 10.90 1.67
N ALA A 617 18.41 11.54 2.54
CA ALA A 617 18.81 11.90 3.89
C ALA A 617 18.12 11.06 4.98
N GLU A 618 17.20 10.15 4.58
CA GLU A 618 16.30 9.39 5.46
C GLU A 618 15.88 8.03 4.86
N GLN A 619 15.12 7.25 5.63
CA GLN A 619 14.50 5.95 5.28
C GLN A 619 13.62 6.04 4.03
N VAL A 620 13.78 5.12 3.08
CA VAL A 620 13.18 5.19 1.73
C VAL A 620 11.96 4.26 1.60
N PHE A 621 12.05 3.03 2.11
CA PHE A 621 10.93 2.10 2.14
C PHE A 621 10.66 1.65 3.57
N ARG A 622 9.45 1.88 4.05
CA ARG A 622 8.98 1.44 5.37
C ARG A 622 7.91 0.37 5.17
N PHE A 623 7.79 -0.60 6.09
CA PHE A 623 6.98 -1.82 5.93
C PHE A 623 7.41 -2.77 4.80
N GLY A 624 8.68 -2.74 4.42
CA GLY A 624 9.29 -3.73 3.53
C GLY A 624 8.85 -3.68 2.06
N VAL A 625 9.57 -4.45 1.26
CA VAL A 625 9.44 -4.52 -0.19
C VAL A 625 9.31 -5.97 -0.64
N VAL A 626 8.25 -6.26 -1.38
CA VAL A 626 8.04 -7.50 -2.12
C VAL A 626 8.05 -7.18 -3.60
N SER A 627 8.97 -7.73 -4.37
CA SER A 627 9.10 -7.46 -5.81
C SER A 627 9.53 -8.71 -6.58
N ARG A 628 9.51 -8.67 -7.92
CA ARG A 628 10.17 -9.71 -8.72
C ARG A 628 11.69 -9.58 -8.59
N SER A 629 12.20 -8.39 -8.80
CA SER A 629 13.63 -8.02 -8.71
C SER A 629 13.74 -6.60 -8.15
N LEU A 630 14.70 -6.38 -7.25
CA LEU A 630 14.97 -5.10 -6.62
C LEU A 630 16.39 -4.65 -6.95
N TRP A 631 16.49 -3.52 -7.64
CA TRP A 631 17.74 -2.85 -7.97
C TRP A 631 17.85 -1.57 -7.15
N ILE A 632 18.92 -1.46 -6.38
CA ILE A 632 19.23 -0.28 -5.56
C ILE A 632 20.56 0.31 -6.04
N LYS A 633 20.56 1.61 -6.32
CA LYS A 633 21.75 2.35 -6.75
C LYS A 633 22.00 3.54 -5.82
N GLU A 634 22.95 3.46 -4.91
CA GLU A 634 23.41 4.61 -4.12
C GLU A 634 24.41 5.45 -4.93
N THR A 635 24.29 6.76 -4.83
CA THR A 635 25.18 7.73 -5.47
C THR A 635 26.14 8.33 -4.45
N GLY A 636 27.20 9.03 -4.89
CA GLY A 636 28.16 9.66 -3.98
C GLY A 636 27.58 10.79 -3.10
N SER A 637 26.38 11.27 -3.41
CA SER A 637 25.60 12.24 -2.64
C SER A 637 24.65 11.59 -1.62
N PHE A 638 24.59 10.26 -1.55
CA PHE A 638 23.88 9.55 -0.50
C PHE A 638 24.67 9.68 0.81
N SER A 639 24.07 10.31 1.83
CA SER A 639 24.72 10.58 3.11
C SER A 639 23.98 10.00 4.31
N TYR A 640 22.85 9.30 4.08
CA TYR A 640 22.06 8.75 5.17
C TYR A 640 22.71 7.51 5.75
N GLY A 641 23.18 7.61 7.00
CA GLY A 641 23.77 6.50 7.72
C GLY A 641 22.74 5.56 8.36
N GLY A 642 21.45 5.81 8.30
CA GLY A 642 20.45 4.96 8.95
C GLY A 642 20.03 3.76 8.08
N VAL A 643 18.97 3.08 8.52
CA VAL A 643 18.33 1.98 7.78
C VAL A 643 17.59 2.54 6.57
N VAL A 644 17.80 2.01 5.37
CA VAL A 644 17.12 2.48 4.16
C VAL A 644 15.79 1.78 3.92
N ILE A 645 15.74 0.47 4.15
CA ILE A 645 14.53 -0.35 4.05
C ILE A 645 14.28 -0.99 5.41
N GLU A 646 13.08 -0.78 5.94
CA GLU A 646 12.66 -1.41 7.18
C GLU A 646 11.31 -2.07 7.05
N VAL A 647 11.16 -3.20 7.73
CA VAL A 647 9.88 -3.50 8.38
C VAL A 647 9.92 -2.86 9.76
N PRO A 648 8.81 -2.27 10.25
CA PRO A 648 8.78 -1.72 11.59
C PRO A 648 9.34 -2.73 12.59
N ASP A 649 10.39 -2.28 13.28
CA ASP A 649 10.86 -2.92 14.48
C ASP A 649 9.89 -2.57 15.58
N ASP A 650 9.23 -3.56 16.15
CA ASP A 650 8.79 -3.46 17.54
C ASP A 650 9.88 -3.97 18.48
N SER A 651 11.15 -3.98 18.04
CA SER A 651 12.02 -5.09 18.37
C SER A 651 12.06 -5.44 19.86
N PRO A 652 11.99 -6.73 20.19
CA PRO A 652 12.50 -7.76 19.28
C PRO A 652 11.57 -8.96 19.04
N GLY A 653 11.53 -9.44 17.80
CA GLY A 653 10.88 -10.71 17.45
C GLY A 653 9.38 -10.74 17.74
N PHE A 654 8.80 -11.92 17.81
CA PHE A 654 7.41 -12.07 18.24
C PHE A 654 7.26 -11.67 19.71
N VAL A 655 7.10 -10.36 19.97
CA VAL A 655 6.89 -9.82 21.31
C VAL A 655 5.47 -10.09 21.75
N PHE A 656 5.28 -11.11 22.56
CA PHE A 656 4.16 -11.11 23.49
C PHE A 656 4.69 -10.67 24.86
N SER A 657 4.07 -9.61 25.39
CA SER A 657 4.39 -9.07 26.72
C SER A 657 3.56 -9.78 27.77
N LEU A 658 4.16 -9.98 28.93
CA LEU A 658 3.50 -10.56 30.10
C LEU A 658 3.92 -9.81 31.37
N TYR A 659 3.04 -9.83 32.35
CA TYR A 659 3.32 -9.39 33.70
C TYR A 659 3.68 -10.58 34.57
N LEU A 660 4.81 -10.48 35.25
CA LEU A 660 5.22 -11.37 36.32
C LEU A 660 4.99 -10.70 37.67
N SER A 661 4.42 -11.43 38.62
CA SER A 661 4.25 -10.97 40.01
C SER A 661 4.88 -11.97 40.97
N ALA A 662 5.88 -11.54 41.73
CA ALA A 662 6.58 -12.36 42.72
C ALA A 662 6.00 -12.15 44.13
N TYR A 663 5.80 -13.26 44.83
CA TYR A 663 5.29 -13.37 46.20
C TYR A 663 6.33 -14.09 47.04
N ILE A 664 6.56 -13.61 48.26
CA ILE A 664 7.48 -14.22 49.23
C ILE A 664 6.69 -14.72 50.43
N CYS A 665 6.97 -15.94 50.86
CA CYS A 665 6.32 -16.59 51.99
C CYS A 665 7.36 -17.10 52.99
N SER A 666 7.11 -16.88 54.28
CA SER A 666 7.91 -17.48 55.35
C SER A 666 7.58 -18.97 55.49
N GLY A 667 8.60 -19.83 55.42
CA GLY A 667 8.48 -21.29 55.60
C GLY A 667 8.84 -22.10 54.35
N ALA A 668 9.24 -23.35 54.55
CA ALA A 668 9.76 -24.25 53.50
C ALA A 668 8.68 -24.81 52.54
N GLY A 669 7.40 -24.52 52.78
CA GLY A 669 6.26 -25.01 52.01
C GLY A 669 5.97 -24.22 50.73
N PRO A 670 4.99 -24.64 49.91
CA PRO A 670 4.58 -23.90 48.72
C PRO A 670 4.08 -22.50 49.09
N CYS A 671 4.47 -21.51 48.30
CA CYS A 671 4.12 -20.12 48.56
C CYS A 671 2.76 -19.78 47.92
N SER A 672 1.87 -19.19 48.71
CA SER A 672 0.59 -18.71 48.20
C SER A 672 0.80 -17.49 47.30
N ALA A 673 0.21 -17.51 46.11
CA ALA A 673 0.12 -16.36 45.22
C ALA A 673 -1.05 -15.41 45.57
N GLY A 674 -1.63 -15.55 46.77
CA GLY A 674 -2.68 -14.66 47.28
C GLY A 674 -2.09 -13.47 48.03
N GLY A 675 -2.61 -12.27 47.76
CA GLY A 675 -2.21 -11.03 48.45
C GLY A 675 -1.47 -10.03 47.55
N ALA A 676 -0.77 -9.08 48.16
CA ALA A 676 0.02 -8.08 47.44
C ALA A 676 1.39 -8.69 47.06
N PRO A 677 1.80 -8.64 45.77
CA PRO A 677 3.12 -9.12 45.37
C PRO A 677 4.21 -8.16 45.81
N VAL A 678 5.36 -8.70 46.21
CA VAL A 678 6.56 -7.97 46.65
C VAL A 678 7.25 -7.28 45.46
N LEU A 679 7.15 -7.87 44.28
CA LEU A 679 7.76 -7.35 43.06
C LEU A 679 6.89 -7.67 41.84
N ARG A 680 6.73 -6.69 40.95
CA ARG A 680 6.11 -6.86 39.64
C ARG A 680 7.11 -6.52 38.55
N SER A 681 7.06 -7.26 37.46
CA SER A 681 7.87 -7.03 36.28
C SER A 681 7.01 -7.15 35.03
N LYS A 682 7.28 -6.29 34.04
CA LYS A 682 6.77 -6.46 32.69
C LYS A 682 7.91 -7.00 31.83
N VAL A 683 7.67 -8.11 31.15
CA VAL A 683 8.68 -8.83 30.39
C VAL A 683 8.18 -9.07 28.97
N ALA A 684 9.08 -8.89 28.00
CA ALA A 684 8.87 -9.19 26.58
C ALA A 684 9.65 -10.46 26.21
N LEU A 685 8.98 -11.39 25.51
CA LEU A 685 9.60 -12.59 24.94
C LEU A 685 9.78 -12.44 23.44
N VAL A 686 10.87 -12.96 22.88
CA VAL A 686 11.33 -12.67 21.52
C VAL A 686 11.74 -13.96 20.84
N ASP A 687 11.03 -14.32 19.77
CA ASP A 687 11.38 -15.49 18.95
C ASP A 687 11.61 -15.10 17.48
N SER A 688 12.48 -15.85 16.79
CA SER A 688 12.71 -15.73 15.34
C SER A 688 11.67 -16.49 14.50
N ASN A 689 11.00 -17.50 15.07
CA ASN A 689 9.87 -18.24 14.49
C ASN A 689 8.76 -18.42 15.55
N PRO A 690 7.54 -17.91 15.33
CA PRO A 690 6.46 -17.92 16.33
C PRO A 690 5.73 -19.26 16.45
N MET A 691 5.74 -20.05 15.37
CA MET A 691 5.02 -21.32 15.30
C MET A 691 5.84 -22.46 15.89
N ALA A 692 7.15 -22.28 16.00
CA ALA A 692 8.06 -23.24 16.58
C ALA A 692 9.20 -22.52 17.32
N PRO A 693 8.95 -21.96 18.52
CA PRO A 693 10.00 -21.41 19.37
C PRO A 693 11.06 -22.49 19.66
N SER A 694 12.34 -22.18 19.44
CA SER A 694 13.43 -23.09 19.76
C SER A 694 13.95 -22.79 21.17
N PRO A 695 13.87 -23.76 22.12
CA PRO A 695 14.37 -23.56 23.47
C PRO A 695 15.83 -23.09 23.49
N GLY A 696 16.12 -22.07 24.29
CA GLY A 696 17.49 -21.53 24.44
C GLY A 696 17.88 -20.46 23.41
N HIS A 697 17.06 -20.22 22.38
CA HIS A 697 17.30 -19.16 21.38
C HIS A 697 16.36 -17.95 21.51
N ARG A 698 15.43 -17.99 22.48
CA ARG A 698 14.50 -16.91 22.81
C ARG A 698 15.22 -15.77 23.55
N GLN A 699 15.06 -14.54 23.08
CA GLN A 699 15.50 -13.37 23.86
C GLN A 699 14.39 -12.98 24.84
N VAL A 700 14.79 -12.54 26.03
CA VAL A 700 13.85 -12.10 27.08
C VAL A 700 14.32 -10.74 27.57
N THR A 701 13.49 -9.73 27.38
CA THR A 701 13.79 -8.35 27.74
C THR A 701 12.88 -7.91 28.87
N VAL A 702 13.45 -7.43 29.97
CA VAL A 702 12.67 -6.84 31.05
C VAL A 702 12.38 -5.38 30.70
N LEU A 703 11.10 -5.05 30.54
CA LEU A 703 10.64 -3.72 30.14
C LEU A 703 10.51 -2.77 31.33
N SER A 704 10.09 -3.27 32.49
CA SER A 704 9.94 -2.46 33.70
C SER A 704 9.91 -3.31 34.95
N TRP A 705 10.37 -2.73 36.06
CA TRP A 705 10.19 -3.25 37.42
C TRP A 705 9.35 -2.28 38.23
N SER A 706 8.43 -2.80 39.04
CA SER A 706 7.72 -2.01 40.04
C SER A 706 7.59 -2.78 41.35
N ARG A 707 7.73 -2.05 42.45
CA ARG A 707 7.44 -2.55 43.79
C ARG A 707 6.11 -1.93 44.23
N PRO A 708 5.02 -2.69 44.27
CA PRO A 708 3.78 -2.21 44.87
C PRO A 708 4.10 -1.98 46.35
N GLY A 709 4.10 -0.71 46.76
CA GLY A 709 4.45 -0.29 48.12
C GLY A 709 3.54 -0.88 49.19
#